data_AF-A0A8T5IEH0-F1
#
_entry.id   AF-A0A8T5IEH0-F1
#
_cell.length_a   1.000
_cell.length_b   1.000
_cell.length_c   1.000
_cell.angle_alpha   90.00
_cell.angle_beta   90.00
_cell.angle_gamma   90.00
#
_symmetry.space_group_name_H-M   'P 1'
#
loop_
_entity.id
_entity.type
_entity.pdbx_description
1 polymer ?
#
loop_
_entity_poly.entity_id
_entity_poly.type
_entity_poly.pdbx_seq_one_letter_code
_entity_poly.pdbx_strand_id
1 'polypeptide(L)'
;MLFSTTLCVTEYGASENSEDIAENPYFIAGRSVSGWSLSAGGADYDAVNSIDIAPDGSIYIVGTFVSSIYYGENGLEAEGLLGDEDFFVAKISSTGEWMWMVSAGSTGGDNAWDISVDPRDGSAYLTGAYCLYTLGMECTMNLPGLSPLTKVTDEDDGEGFVAQISSSGQWQWAKSFGTATREDQGLSIDNDGAGNIYHTGLFIGELQIGSDILVGGQAYNLFIAKINETGTWDWAASPNTPGGIESFGDICIDSMSQPFLAGSFLEYASFDEIELFADGGSDIFVTRLNSTGGFTDAISAGGTGDDWVHKCTFNSQDELFLAGNFENTITAGNFNATSSGGSDALVAQVSNNLSWKNLTTFGGPGYDIAKGIAISTSGEILVAGEFSEYFSIGIDNLTSSGLSDIMLISMQENGTLNWGISAGGIVEDSGIGIAIDSQGTPIIIGNYGDTANFESNSNTSVGSADFFLWQYAKDLDGDGVVDGGDNCPYIANPSQIDHDNNGQGDACDDDIDGDGVLNGDDSCSPGSVNWNSTNQTDHDGDGCNDNGEDLDDDNDGINDENDSCSKGPVGWISNIEEDVDSDGCADVDTDSDGLVDQADNCPSVINPNQDDRDLDGIGDACDDDVDGDGITNSDDECPSGEGNWQADSSTDHDSDGCKDASEDSDDDNDGVSDSLDDCPLGETGWKSSAAEDHDGDGCRDLTEDFDDDEDGILDVDDTCQVGATGPAPLGQDRDNDGCNDFTEDSDLDNDGVPTTLDSCPRTPADT
;
A
#
# COMPACT_ATOMS: atom_id res chain seq x y z
N MET A 1 39.28 15.91 39.30
CA MET A 1 39.03 15.74 40.75
C MET A 1 38.80 17.11 41.37
N LEU A 2 37.55 17.54 41.45
CA LEU A 2 37.09 18.65 42.30
C LEU A 2 35.60 18.38 42.63
N PHE A 3 35.36 18.34 43.94
CA PHE A 3 34.14 18.48 44.73
C PHE A 3 32.97 17.48 44.62
N SER A 4 32.75 16.84 45.77
CA SER A 4 31.70 15.91 46.17
C SER A 4 30.82 16.60 47.22
N THR A 5 29.50 16.55 46.99
CA THR A 5 28.38 16.31 47.93
C THR A 5 28.34 16.98 49.31
N THR A 6 27.18 17.59 49.67
CA THR A 6 26.16 16.98 50.57
C THR A 6 25.23 18.04 51.23
N LEU A 7 23.92 17.85 50.99
CA LEU A 7 22.69 18.11 51.79
C LEU A 7 22.53 19.29 52.79
N CYS A 8 21.44 20.06 52.53
CA CYS A 8 20.24 20.35 53.36
C CYS A 8 20.38 20.79 54.84
N VAL A 9 19.76 21.92 55.20
CA VAL A 9 18.70 22.08 56.25
C VAL A 9 18.19 23.54 56.29
N THR A 10 16.88 23.65 56.44
CA THR A 10 15.93 24.76 56.62
C THR A 10 16.30 25.88 57.61
N GLU A 11 15.82 27.11 57.35
CA GLU A 11 15.45 28.08 58.39
C GLU A 11 14.07 28.71 58.10
N TYR A 12 13.14 28.48 59.03
CA TYR A 12 11.86 29.19 59.19
C TYR A 12 12.10 30.47 60.01
N GLY A 13 11.53 31.59 59.58
CA GLY A 13 11.46 32.83 60.35
C GLY A 13 10.05 33.42 60.28
N ALA A 14 9.34 33.42 61.40
CA ALA A 14 7.96 33.92 61.52
C ALA A 14 7.87 35.45 61.58
N SER A 15 6.84 36.02 60.95
CA SER A 15 6.23 37.30 61.37
C SER A 15 4.71 37.25 61.19
N GLU A 16 4.01 37.74 62.22
CA GLU A 16 2.57 37.59 62.46
C GLU A 16 1.65 38.49 61.60
N ASN A 17 0.48 37.94 61.29
CA ASN A 17 -0.84 38.55 61.08
C ASN A 17 -1.13 39.36 59.80
N SER A 18 -1.52 38.64 58.75
CA SER A 18 -2.83 38.76 58.12
C SER A 18 -3.30 37.34 57.78
N GLU A 19 -4.60 37.09 57.79
CA GLU A 19 -5.21 35.80 57.43
C GLU A 19 -4.80 35.42 55.99
N ASP A 20 -3.74 34.62 55.86
CA ASP A 20 -3.46 33.85 54.64
C ASP A 20 -4.45 32.69 54.65
N ILE A 21 -5.47 32.79 53.82
CA ILE A 21 -6.13 31.62 53.26
C ILE A 21 -4.99 30.86 52.59
N ALA A 22 -4.60 29.70 53.12
CA ALA A 22 -3.62 28.86 52.44
C ALA A 22 -4.10 28.66 51.00
N GLU A 23 -3.30 29.08 50.02
CA GLU A 23 -3.51 28.72 48.62
C GLU A 23 -3.83 27.23 48.57
N ASN A 24 -5.01 26.87 48.07
CA ASN A 24 -5.42 25.48 47.99
C ASN A 24 -4.49 24.80 46.97
N PRO A 25 -3.62 23.85 47.36
CA PRO A 25 -2.57 23.32 46.48
C PRO A 25 -3.08 22.29 45.47
N TYR A 26 -4.39 22.04 45.42
CA TYR A 26 -5.02 21.01 44.59
C TYR A 26 -5.56 21.64 43.29
N PHE A 27 -5.41 20.92 42.17
CA PHE A 27 -5.96 21.28 40.85
C PHE A 27 -5.36 22.53 40.17
N ILE A 28 -4.05 22.75 40.34
CA ILE A 28 -3.30 23.76 39.57
C ILE A 28 -2.92 23.17 38.21
N ALA A 29 -3.18 23.89 37.11
CA ALA A 29 -2.83 23.46 35.76
C ALA A 29 -1.33 23.14 35.63
N GLY A 30 -1.00 21.94 35.16
CA GLY A 30 0.33 21.61 34.66
C GLY A 30 0.53 22.26 33.31
N ARG A 31 1.61 23.03 33.13
CA ARG A 31 1.89 23.74 31.86
C ARG A 31 3.31 23.50 31.42
N SER A 32 3.47 23.16 30.15
CA SER A 32 4.75 22.90 29.49
C SER A 32 4.76 23.48 28.08
N VAL A 33 5.89 23.39 27.38
CA VAL A 33 5.93 23.67 25.93
C VAL A 33 5.18 22.62 25.11
N SER A 34 4.97 21.42 25.67
CA SER A 34 4.30 20.27 25.04
C SER A 34 2.79 20.22 25.35
N GLY A 35 2.20 21.34 25.77
CA GLY A 35 0.79 21.44 26.16
C GLY A 35 0.56 21.56 27.67
N TRP A 36 -0.68 21.34 28.09
CA TRP A 36 -1.14 21.52 29.47
C TRP A 36 -2.06 20.39 29.93
N SER A 37 -2.07 20.15 31.24
CA SER A 37 -3.06 19.30 31.91
C SER A 37 -3.82 20.12 32.96
N LEU A 38 -5.11 19.86 33.05
CA LEU A 38 -6.03 20.44 34.04
C LEU A 38 -6.78 19.29 34.70
N SER A 39 -7.20 19.47 35.94
CA SER A 39 -8.13 18.54 36.60
C SER A 39 -9.04 19.29 37.54
N ALA A 40 -10.13 18.64 37.91
CA ALA A 40 -11.02 19.07 38.98
C ALA A 40 -11.61 17.82 39.65
N GLY A 41 -11.98 17.96 40.92
CA GLY A 41 -12.42 16.82 41.69
C GLY A 41 -12.54 17.09 43.18
N GLY A 42 -12.64 16.03 43.96
CA GLY A 42 -13.19 16.05 45.31
C GLY A 42 -12.85 14.79 46.08
N ALA A 43 -13.43 14.67 47.27
CA ALA A 43 -13.18 13.52 48.16
C ALA A 43 -13.81 12.21 47.66
N ASP A 44 -14.89 12.33 46.89
CA ASP A 44 -15.71 11.24 46.40
C ASP A 44 -15.47 11.07 44.88
N TYR A 45 -16.37 10.37 44.18
CA TYR A 45 -16.22 10.09 42.75
C TYR A 45 -16.72 11.28 41.93
N ASP A 46 -15.86 11.84 41.08
CA ASP A 46 -16.17 12.92 40.16
C ASP A 46 -15.73 12.52 38.74
N ALA A 47 -16.58 12.77 37.75
CA ALA A 47 -16.34 12.29 36.39
C ALA A 47 -16.78 13.29 35.32
N VAL A 48 -16.13 13.20 34.15
CA VAL A 48 -16.47 13.93 32.92
C VAL A 48 -17.01 12.95 31.89
N ASN A 49 -18.03 13.40 31.13
CA ASN A 49 -18.76 12.54 30.18
C ASN A 49 -18.65 13.01 28.74
N SER A 50 -18.62 14.32 28.47
CA SER A 50 -18.57 14.84 27.11
C SER A 50 -17.86 16.20 27.03
N ILE A 51 -17.32 16.49 25.84
CA ILE A 51 -16.58 17.69 25.47
C ILE A 51 -17.10 18.22 24.13
N ASP A 52 -17.20 19.54 24.01
CA ASP A 52 -17.36 20.21 22.72
C ASP A 52 -16.63 21.57 22.71
N ILE A 53 -16.29 22.07 21.52
CA ILE A 53 -15.50 23.31 21.34
C ILE A 53 -16.35 24.37 20.65
N ALA A 54 -16.43 25.54 21.28
CA ALA A 54 -17.05 26.72 20.69
C ALA A 54 -16.19 27.31 19.55
N PRO A 55 -16.80 28.06 18.60
CA PRO A 55 -16.06 28.72 17.52
C PRO A 55 -14.99 29.73 17.99
N ASP A 56 -15.06 30.20 19.24
CA ASP A 56 -14.03 31.07 19.83
C ASP A 56 -12.85 30.28 20.44
N GLY A 57 -12.85 28.96 20.32
CA GLY A 57 -11.87 28.03 20.88
C GLY A 57 -12.10 27.68 22.35
N SER A 58 -13.17 28.18 22.98
CA SER A 58 -13.49 27.79 24.35
C SER A 58 -13.99 26.35 24.40
N ILE A 59 -13.56 25.63 25.42
CA ILE A 59 -13.90 24.23 25.64
C ILE A 59 -15.09 24.17 26.59
N TYR A 60 -16.09 23.37 26.27
CA TYR A 60 -17.22 23.05 27.13
C TYR A 60 -17.15 21.59 27.54
N ILE A 61 -17.40 21.31 28.81
CA ILE A 61 -17.48 19.95 29.32
C ILE A 61 -18.70 19.78 30.23
N VAL A 62 -19.19 18.56 30.28
CA VAL A 62 -20.24 18.13 31.21
C VAL A 62 -19.84 16.85 31.92
N GLY A 63 -20.38 16.65 33.10
CA GLY A 63 -20.06 15.50 33.93
C GLY A 63 -20.85 15.49 35.23
N THR A 64 -20.38 14.69 36.17
CA THR A 64 -21.00 14.44 37.47
C THR A 64 -19.99 14.64 38.61
N PHE A 65 -20.47 14.98 39.79
CA PHE A 65 -19.66 15.05 40.99
C PHE A 65 -20.44 14.63 42.24
N VAL A 66 -19.75 14.02 43.20
CA VAL A 66 -20.37 13.54 44.45
C VAL A 66 -19.96 14.43 45.62
N SER A 67 -20.96 14.84 46.42
CA SER A 67 -20.83 15.72 47.59
C SER A 67 -20.33 17.14 47.27
N SER A 68 -19.09 17.29 46.79
CA SER A 68 -18.47 18.58 46.49
C SER A 68 -17.30 18.43 45.54
N ILE A 69 -17.22 19.32 44.55
CA ILE A 69 -16.13 19.39 43.58
C ILE A 69 -15.34 20.70 43.74
N TYR A 70 -14.02 20.62 43.53
CA TYR A 70 -13.10 21.75 43.53
C TYR A 70 -12.44 21.90 42.16
N TYR A 71 -12.33 23.15 41.70
CA TYR A 71 -11.67 23.50 40.44
C TYR A 71 -10.92 24.83 40.61
N GLY A 72 -9.60 24.81 40.46
CA GLY A 72 -8.75 25.96 40.82
C GLY A 72 -8.98 26.43 42.26
N GLU A 73 -9.37 27.69 42.44
CA GLU A 73 -9.69 28.27 43.76
C GLU A 73 -11.18 28.22 44.14
N ASN A 74 -12.01 27.63 43.28
CA ASN A 74 -13.47 27.60 43.44
C ASN A 74 -13.95 26.17 43.76
N GLY A 75 -15.22 26.05 44.13
CA GLY A 75 -15.87 24.75 44.31
C GLY A 75 -17.39 24.86 44.29
N LEU A 76 -18.04 23.71 44.14
CA LEU A 76 -19.50 23.52 44.14
C LEU A 76 -19.86 22.41 45.15
N GLU A 77 -21.10 22.43 45.63
CA GLU A 77 -21.66 21.41 46.53
C GLU A 77 -22.93 20.83 45.90
N ALA A 78 -23.18 19.54 46.13
CA ALA A 78 -24.35 18.83 45.61
C ALA A 78 -25.63 19.15 46.41
N GLU A 79 -26.80 19.09 45.76
CA GLU A 79 -28.14 19.40 46.29
C GLU A 79 -28.74 18.30 47.20
N GLY A 80 -27.99 17.99 48.25
CA GLY A 80 -28.28 16.90 49.19
C GLY A 80 -27.11 16.64 50.14
N LEU A 81 -25.97 17.25 49.82
CA LEU A 81 -24.69 17.20 50.52
C LEU A 81 -24.05 15.82 50.42
N LEU A 82 -23.69 15.22 51.54
CA LEU A 82 -22.78 14.07 51.57
C LEU A 82 -23.38 12.83 50.87
N GLY A 83 -22.70 12.38 49.82
CA GLY A 83 -23.05 11.20 49.03
C GLY A 83 -24.15 11.41 47.99
N ASP A 84 -24.56 12.66 47.78
CA ASP A 84 -25.48 13.08 46.72
C ASP A 84 -24.67 13.39 45.45
N GLU A 85 -25.22 13.08 44.28
CA GLU A 85 -24.53 13.18 43.00
C GLU A 85 -25.25 14.20 42.11
N ASP A 86 -24.56 15.30 41.80
CA ASP A 86 -25.08 16.39 40.95
C ASP A 86 -24.25 16.47 39.65
N PHE A 87 -24.84 17.04 38.60
CA PHE A 87 -24.10 17.29 37.37
C PHE A 87 -23.51 18.71 37.33
N PHE A 88 -22.47 18.88 36.51
CA PHE A 88 -21.88 20.18 36.22
C PHE A 88 -21.81 20.48 34.72
N VAL A 89 -21.73 21.77 34.41
CA VAL A 89 -21.32 22.30 33.10
C VAL A 89 -20.18 23.28 33.34
N ALA A 90 -19.07 23.12 32.61
CA ALA A 90 -17.94 24.04 32.71
C ALA A 90 -17.54 24.60 31.36
N LYS A 91 -16.98 25.81 31.39
CA LYS A 91 -16.35 26.46 30.25
C LYS A 91 -14.90 26.80 30.59
N ILE A 92 -13.99 26.38 29.73
CA ILE A 92 -12.53 26.53 29.85
C ILE A 92 -12.03 27.30 28.63
N SER A 93 -11.04 28.17 28.80
CA SER A 93 -10.43 28.86 27.67
C SER A 93 -9.60 27.90 26.82
N SER A 94 -9.31 28.27 25.57
CA SER A 94 -8.37 27.53 24.71
C SER A 94 -6.96 27.38 25.29
N THR A 95 -6.60 28.15 26.31
CA THR A 95 -5.30 28.11 26.99
C THR A 95 -5.33 27.34 28.32
N GLY A 96 -6.41 26.60 28.60
CA GLY A 96 -6.53 25.82 29.83
C GLY A 96 -6.75 26.69 31.08
N GLU A 97 -7.63 27.69 31.01
CA GLU A 97 -8.06 28.48 32.17
C GLU A 97 -9.56 28.29 32.44
N TRP A 98 -9.92 27.95 33.68
CA TRP A 98 -11.32 27.90 34.12
C TRP A 98 -11.98 29.27 33.97
N MET A 99 -13.03 29.37 33.15
CA MET A 99 -13.82 30.60 33.04
C MET A 99 -15.03 30.58 33.98
N TRP A 100 -15.77 29.47 33.99
CA TRP A 100 -16.84 29.21 34.93
C TRP A 100 -17.16 27.71 34.98
N MET A 101 -17.71 27.28 36.11
CA MET A 101 -18.41 26.00 36.25
C MET A 101 -19.68 26.25 37.06
N VAL A 102 -20.79 25.67 36.61
CA VAL A 102 -22.08 25.75 37.29
C VAL A 102 -22.65 24.34 37.43
N SER A 103 -23.36 24.09 38.52
CA SER A 103 -24.09 22.85 38.75
C SER A 103 -25.60 23.06 38.73
N ALA A 104 -26.31 21.97 38.54
CA ALA A 104 -27.70 21.83 38.90
C ALA A 104 -27.93 20.38 39.33
N GLY A 105 -28.95 20.18 40.16
CA GLY A 105 -29.21 18.87 40.71
C GLY A 105 -30.43 18.83 41.62
N SER A 106 -30.60 17.69 42.25
CA SER A 106 -31.72 17.25 43.05
C SER A 106 -31.20 16.28 44.11
N THR A 107 -32.04 15.93 45.08
CA THR A 107 -31.64 14.84 45.98
C THR A 107 -31.62 13.52 45.22
N GLY A 108 -30.52 12.79 45.22
CA GLY A 108 -30.34 11.54 44.48
C GLY A 108 -29.10 11.59 43.59
N GLY A 109 -29.22 10.98 42.42
CA GLY A 109 -28.22 11.10 41.36
C GLY A 109 -28.74 11.93 40.18
N ASP A 110 -27.91 12.84 39.70
CA ASP A 110 -28.14 13.62 38.49
C ASP A 110 -26.87 13.60 37.64
N ASN A 111 -27.04 13.43 36.34
CA ASN A 111 -25.92 13.38 35.40
C ASN A 111 -26.23 14.21 34.15
N ALA A 112 -25.17 14.62 33.46
CA ALA A 112 -25.22 15.14 32.11
C ALA A 112 -24.30 14.27 31.24
N TRP A 113 -24.87 13.62 30.24
CA TRP A 113 -24.17 12.64 29.41
C TRP A 113 -23.49 13.28 28.21
N ASP A 114 -24.13 14.26 27.57
CA ASP A 114 -23.61 14.87 26.35
C ASP A 114 -23.91 16.37 26.26
N ILE A 115 -23.05 17.07 25.51
CA ILE A 115 -23.11 18.52 25.30
C ILE A 115 -22.78 18.85 23.84
N SER A 116 -23.53 19.80 23.27
CA SER A 116 -23.28 20.35 21.94
C SER A 116 -23.45 21.87 21.96
N VAL A 117 -22.45 22.58 21.48
CA VAL A 117 -22.32 24.03 21.48
C VAL A 117 -22.90 24.58 20.19
N ASP A 118 -23.75 25.60 20.32
CA ASP A 118 -24.29 26.32 19.19
C ASP A 118 -23.21 27.21 18.54
N PRO A 119 -22.82 26.95 17.28
CA PRO A 119 -21.77 27.71 16.61
C PRO A 119 -22.18 29.16 16.31
N ARG A 120 -23.46 29.54 16.47
CA ARG A 120 -23.94 30.91 16.18
C ARG A 120 -23.67 31.88 17.33
N ASP A 121 -23.76 31.42 18.57
CA ASP A 121 -23.70 32.30 19.75
C ASP A 121 -22.93 31.73 20.96
N GLY A 122 -22.44 30.49 20.87
CA GLY A 122 -21.71 29.80 21.93
C GLY A 122 -22.56 29.42 23.14
N SER A 123 -23.89 29.47 23.03
CA SER A 123 -24.76 28.73 23.96
C SER A 123 -24.53 27.23 23.79
N ALA A 124 -24.92 26.43 24.78
CA ALA A 124 -24.76 24.97 24.70
C ALA A 124 -26.06 24.28 25.09
N TYR A 125 -26.29 23.13 24.47
CA TYR A 125 -27.37 22.21 24.74
C TYR A 125 -26.81 20.97 25.40
N LEU A 126 -27.50 20.44 26.40
CA LEU A 126 -27.07 19.27 27.13
C LEU A 126 -28.26 18.36 27.43
N THR A 127 -27.98 17.07 27.56
CA THR A 127 -28.97 16.05 27.90
C THR A 127 -28.44 15.14 29.02
N GLY A 128 -29.35 14.60 29.83
CA GLY A 128 -28.96 13.75 30.95
C GLY A 128 -30.15 13.20 31.72
N ALA A 129 -29.92 12.78 32.96
CA ALA A 129 -30.93 12.29 33.88
C ALA A 129 -30.89 13.03 35.22
N TYR A 130 -32.03 13.06 35.89
CA TYR A 130 -32.16 13.66 37.22
C TYR A 130 -33.04 12.81 38.13
N CYS A 131 -32.91 13.01 39.44
CA CYS A 131 -33.65 12.28 40.46
C CYS A 131 -33.42 10.75 40.42
N LEU A 132 -32.24 10.29 39.99
CA LEU A 132 -31.89 8.88 40.03
C LEU A 132 -31.85 8.37 41.47
N TYR A 133 -32.17 7.09 41.65
CA TYR A 133 -32.19 6.42 42.96
C TYR A 133 -33.22 7.00 43.94
N THR A 134 -34.27 7.66 43.42
CA THR A 134 -35.34 8.28 44.22
C THR A 134 -36.67 7.52 44.18
N LEU A 135 -36.67 6.24 43.84
CA LEU A 135 -37.87 5.40 43.81
C LEU A 135 -38.72 5.51 45.09
N GLY A 136 -39.97 5.93 44.94
CA GLY A 136 -40.94 6.14 46.02
C GLY A 136 -40.77 7.45 46.79
N MET A 137 -39.93 8.38 46.32
CA MET A 137 -39.63 9.66 46.96
C MET A 137 -40.01 10.84 46.05
N GLU A 138 -40.52 11.93 46.65
CA GLU A 138 -40.63 13.22 45.97
C GLU A 138 -39.23 13.73 45.66
N CYS A 139 -39.00 14.13 44.40
CA CYS A 139 -37.72 14.67 43.97
C CYS A 139 -37.93 15.80 42.96
N THR A 140 -37.05 16.80 42.99
CA THR A 140 -37.16 18.01 42.17
C THR A 140 -35.78 18.55 41.87
N MET A 141 -35.44 18.67 40.59
CA MET A 141 -34.19 19.26 40.13
C MET A 141 -34.30 20.79 40.05
N ASN A 142 -33.35 21.46 40.69
CA ASN A 142 -33.25 22.90 40.74
C ASN A 142 -32.22 23.40 39.72
N LEU A 143 -32.68 24.14 38.71
CA LEU A 143 -31.82 24.91 37.82
C LEU A 143 -31.92 26.40 38.19
N PRO A 144 -30.83 27.05 38.65
CA PRO A 144 -30.84 28.45 39.04
C PRO A 144 -31.45 29.38 37.97
N GLY A 145 -32.53 30.09 38.35
CA GLY A 145 -33.22 31.04 37.48
C GLY A 145 -34.38 30.45 36.65
N LEU A 146 -34.57 29.14 36.66
CA LEU A 146 -35.68 28.45 35.99
C LEU A 146 -36.73 27.93 36.97
N SER A 147 -37.84 27.43 36.42
CA SER A 147 -38.79 26.64 37.21
C SER A 147 -38.21 25.23 37.42
N PRO A 148 -38.28 24.67 38.64
CA PRO A 148 -37.75 23.34 38.90
C PRO A 148 -38.43 22.25 38.06
N LEU A 149 -37.69 21.18 37.75
CA LEU A 149 -38.23 19.99 37.08
C LEU A 149 -38.61 18.94 38.13
N THR A 150 -39.73 18.26 37.94
CA THR A 150 -40.26 17.25 38.86
C THR A 150 -40.50 15.94 38.13
N LYS A 151 -40.44 14.82 38.84
CA LYS A 151 -40.84 13.53 38.28
C LYS A 151 -42.29 13.50 37.81
N VAL A 152 -42.59 12.67 36.82
CA VAL A 152 -43.96 12.38 36.38
C VAL A 152 -44.71 11.70 37.53
N THR A 153 -44.04 10.77 38.24
CA THR A 153 -44.56 10.14 39.45
C THR A 153 -43.43 9.86 40.46
N ASP A 154 -43.77 9.82 41.74
CA ASP A 154 -42.80 9.46 42.78
C ASP A 154 -42.44 7.96 42.77
N GLU A 155 -43.24 7.12 42.10
CA GLU A 155 -42.96 5.68 41.94
C GLU A 155 -41.95 5.40 40.82
N ASP A 156 -41.36 6.45 40.22
CA ASP A 156 -40.27 6.34 39.26
C ASP A 156 -38.90 6.56 39.91
N ASP A 157 -37.86 5.99 39.31
CA ASP A 157 -36.46 6.00 39.76
C ASP A 157 -35.58 7.00 39.00
N GLY A 158 -36.18 8.04 38.43
CA GLY A 158 -35.50 9.14 37.77
C GLY A 158 -36.13 9.49 36.42
N GLU A 159 -35.74 10.63 35.86
CA GLU A 159 -36.28 11.13 34.59
C GLU A 159 -35.19 11.77 33.75
N GLY A 160 -35.39 11.82 32.44
CA GLY A 160 -34.47 12.50 31.54
C GLY A 160 -34.75 14.00 31.42
N PHE A 161 -33.72 14.77 31.07
CA PHE A 161 -33.86 16.18 30.75
C PHE A 161 -33.06 16.60 29.53
N VAL A 162 -33.51 17.68 28.90
CA VAL A 162 -32.74 18.47 27.93
C VAL A 162 -32.77 19.93 28.36
N ALA A 163 -31.64 20.62 28.28
CA ALA A 163 -31.50 22.00 28.72
C ALA A 163 -30.60 22.83 27.80
N GLN A 164 -30.78 24.14 27.84
CA GLN A 164 -29.89 25.11 27.22
C GLN A 164 -29.26 26.02 28.26
N ILE A 165 -27.96 26.26 28.12
CA ILE A 165 -27.17 27.20 28.91
C ILE A 165 -26.53 28.25 27.98
N SER A 166 -26.56 29.53 28.39
CA SER A 166 -25.90 30.59 27.62
C SER A 166 -24.37 30.44 27.70
N SER A 167 -23.64 31.09 26.78
CA SER A 167 -22.18 31.24 26.84
C SER A 167 -21.61 31.86 28.13
N SER A 168 -22.46 32.52 28.93
CA SER A 168 -22.14 33.11 30.23
C SER A 168 -22.49 32.24 31.45
N GLY A 169 -22.87 30.98 31.25
CA GLY A 169 -23.20 30.05 32.35
C GLY A 169 -24.57 30.29 33.00
N GLN A 170 -25.53 30.87 32.28
CA GLN A 170 -26.91 31.08 32.75
C GLN A 170 -27.89 30.12 32.06
N TRP A 171 -28.67 29.38 32.84
CA TRP A 171 -29.73 28.49 32.35
C TRP A 171 -30.81 29.28 31.59
N GLN A 172 -31.13 28.88 30.37
CA GLN A 172 -32.11 29.56 29.50
C GLN A 172 -33.47 28.87 29.53
N TRP A 173 -33.49 27.55 29.38
CA TRP A 173 -34.66 26.70 29.53
C TRP A 173 -34.23 25.26 29.83
N ALA A 174 -35.14 24.48 30.40
CA ALA A 174 -34.98 23.05 30.61
C ALA A 174 -36.34 22.35 30.42
N LYS A 175 -36.31 21.13 29.90
CA LYS A 175 -37.48 20.26 29.67
C LYS A 175 -37.19 18.89 30.24
N SER A 176 -38.13 18.35 30.99
CA SER A 176 -38.13 16.94 31.38
C SER A 176 -38.85 16.10 30.34
N PHE A 177 -38.41 14.85 30.23
CA PHE A 177 -39.08 13.77 29.52
C PHE A 177 -38.97 12.52 30.38
N GLY A 178 -40.00 11.70 30.36
CA GLY A 178 -40.19 10.75 31.43
C GLY A 178 -41.39 9.85 31.30
N THR A 179 -41.29 8.66 31.87
CA THR A 179 -42.33 7.64 31.93
C THR A 179 -42.88 7.56 33.35
N ALA A 180 -43.59 6.50 33.68
CA ALA A 180 -44.16 6.31 35.02
C ALA A 180 -43.76 4.96 35.60
N THR A 181 -42.71 4.34 35.05
CA THR A 181 -42.41 2.94 35.31
C THR A 181 -41.00 2.71 35.83
N ARG A 182 -39.99 3.34 35.21
CA ARG A 182 -38.56 3.16 35.50
C ARG A 182 -37.75 4.33 34.91
N GLU A 183 -36.49 4.41 35.37
CA GLU A 183 -35.44 5.32 34.93
C GLU A 183 -35.44 5.57 33.42
N ASP A 184 -35.58 6.85 33.06
CA ASP A 184 -35.39 7.38 31.72
C ASP A 184 -34.17 8.32 31.71
N GLN A 185 -33.39 8.33 30.63
CA GLN A 185 -32.19 9.15 30.54
C GLN A 185 -31.93 9.68 29.14
N GLY A 186 -31.34 10.87 29.04
CA GLY A 186 -30.73 11.34 27.80
C GLY A 186 -29.43 10.60 27.50
N LEU A 187 -29.09 10.43 26.22
CA LEU A 187 -27.85 9.77 25.79
C LEU A 187 -26.92 10.74 25.07
N SER A 188 -27.33 11.26 23.92
CA SER A 188 -26.51 12.13 23.07
C SER A 188 -27.32 13.31 22.55
N ILE A 189 -26.65 14.43 22.24
CA ILE A 189 -27.27 15.65 21.76
C ILE A 189 -26.38 16.36 20.76
N ASP A 190 -26.94 16.76 19.62
CA ASP A 190 -26.22 17.54 18.61
C ASP A 190 -27.12 18.62 17.97
N ASN A 191 -26.51 19.65 17.39
CA ASN A 191 -27.20 20.77 16.76
C ASN A 191 -26.68 21.10 15.36
N ASP A 192 -27.58 21.44 14.45
CA ASP A 192 -27.22 21.69 13.04
C ASP A 192 -26.71 23.12 12.76
N GLY A 193 -26.49 23.93 13.80
CA GLY A 193 -26.14 25.35 13.65
C GLY A 193 -27.21 26.21 12.97
N ALA A 194 -28.40 25.68 12.69
CA ALA A 194 -29.55 26.39 12.12
C ALA A 194 -30.71 26.52 13.13
N GLY A 195 -30.49 26.11 14.39
CA GLY A 195 -31.45 26.18 15.49
C GLY A 195 -32.33 24.96 15.62
N ASN A 196 -31.96 23.86 14.96
CA ASN A 196 -32.50 22.54 15.21
C ASN A 196 -31.53 21.77 16.11
N ILE A 197 -32.07 21.20 17.19
CA ILE A 197 -31.35 20.41 18.16
C ILE A 197 -31.97 19.02 18.13
N TYR A 198 -31.13 18.00 18.00
CA TYR A 198 -31.53 16.61 17.99
C TYR A 198 -30.93 15.95 19.22
N HIS A 199 -31.77 15.30 20.02
CA HIS A 199 -31.30 14.60 21.20
C HIS A 199 -31.89 13.20 21.24
N THR A 200 -31.15 12.29 21.86
CA THR A 200 -31.53 10.89 22.00
C THR A 200 -31.60 10.52 23.47
N GLY A 201 -32.27 9.41 23.75
CA GLY A 201 -32.37 8.91 25.11
C GLY A 201 -32.98 7.51 25.18
N LEU A 202 -32.91 6.92 26.36
CA LEU A 202 -33.47 5.62 26.67
C LEU A 202 -34.73 5.76 27.50
N PHE A 203 -35.71 4.89 27.23
CA PHE A 203 -36.94 4.84 27.98
C PHE A 203 -37.56 3.45 28.08
N ILE A 204 -38.40 3.26 29.11
CA ILE A 204 -39.19 2.04 29.32
C ILE A 204 -40.68 2.39 29.45
N GLY A 205 -41.53 1.71 28.68
CA GLY A 205 -42.97 1.94 28.72
C GLY A 205 -43.43 3.04 27.76
N GLU A 206 -44.42 3.85 28.16
CA GLU A 206 -45.01 4.88 27.28
C GLU A 206 -44.39 6.25 27.61
N LEU A 207 -43.65 6.80 26.65
CA LEU A 207 -42.99 8.09 26.77
C LEU A 207 -43.74 9.15 25.96
N GLN A 208 -44.01 10.30 26.59
CA GLN A 208 -44.59 11.46 25.91
C GLN A 208 -43.55 12.57 25.73
N ILE A 209 -43.26 12.92 24.47
CA ILE A 209 -42.43 14.07 24.11
C ILE A 209 -43.27 15.03 23.27
N GLY A 210 -43.53 16.22 23.81
CA GLY A 210 -44.40 17.19 23.14
C GLY A 210 -45.80 16.63 22.88
N SER A 211 -46.18 16.53 21.60
CA SER A 211 -47.45 15.92 21.16
C SER A 211 -47.37 14.44 20.82
N ASP A 212 -46.16 13.89 20.74
CA ASP A 212 -45.92 12.52 20.28
C ASP A 212 -45.89 11.55 21.47
N ILE A 213 -46.39 10.34 21.24
CA ILE A 213 -46.44 9.25 22.21
C ILE A 213 -45.66 8.09 21.62
N LEU A 214 -44.56 7.75 22.28
CA LEU A 214 -43.67 6.66 21.92
C LEU A 214 -43.98 5.45 22.79
N VAL A 215 -44.09 4.28 22.17
CA VAL A 215 -44.48 3.05 22.86
C VAL A 215 -43.27 2.13 22.94
N GLY A 216 -42.70 2.01 24.13
CA GLY A 216 -41.58 1.15 24.45
C GLY A 216 -42.00 -0.19 25.04
N GLY A 217 -41.03 -1.10 25.11
CA GLY A 217 -41.15 -2.44 25.65
C GLY A 217 -40.90 -2.55 27.16
N GLN A 218 -40.23 -3.64 27.55
CA GLN A 218 -39.78 -3.90 28.93
C GLN A 218 -38.26 -3.78 29.10
N ALA A 219 -37.53 -3.71 27.99
CA ALA A 219 -36.12 -3.35 27.92
C ALA A 219 -35.99 -1.86 27.55
N TYR A 220 -34.79 -1.29 27.66
CA TYR A 220 -34.51 0.07 27.23
C TYR A 220 -34.76 0.22 25.73
N ASN A 221 -35.59 1.20 25.36
CA ASN A 221 -35.86 1.56 23.98
C ASN A 221 -35.23 2.91 23.71
N LEU A 222 -34.74 3.09 22.49
CA LEU A 222 -34.17 4.34 22.06
C LEU A 222 -35.28 5.28 21.57
N PHE A 223 -35.14 6.57 21.86
CA PHE A 223 -35.87 7.61 21.14
C PHE A 223 -34.91 8.63 20.56
N ILE A 224 -35.37 9.33 19.55
CA ILE A 224 -34.77 10.54 19.00
C ILE A 224 -35.85 11.59 18.97
N ALA A 225 -35.54 12.79 19.42
CA ALA A 225 -36.45 13.91 19.32
C ALA A 225 -35.74 15.17 18.83
N LYS A 226 -36.52 16.00 18.13
CA LYS A 226 -36.09 17.29 17.64
C LYS A 226 -36.74 18.39 18.47
N ILE A 227 -35.91 19.29 18.99
CA ILE A 227 -36.31 20.48 19.73
C ILE A 227 -35.68 21.71 19.09
N ASN A 228 -36.37 22.85 19.13
CA ASN A 228 -35.79 24.10 18.62
C ASN A 228 -35.09 24.91 19.72
N GLU A 229 -34.35 25.94 19.32
CA GLU A 229 -33.60 26.84 20.21
C GLU A 229 -34.41 27.50 21.34
N THR A 230 -35.76 27.50 21.25
CA THR A 230 -36.65 28.04 22.29
C THR A 230 -37.14 26.98 23.29
N GLY A 231 -36.70 25.73 23.14
CA GLY A 231 -37.16 24.59 23.92
C GLY A 231 -38.56 24.11 23.52
N THR A 232 -38.98 24.28 22.26
CA THR A 232 -40.25 23.75 21.77
C THR A 232 -40.01 22.49 20.95
N TRP A 233 -40.65 21.39 21.34
CA TRP A 233 -40.61 20.10 20.63
C TRP A 233 -41.21 20.23 19.22
N ASP A 234 -40.51 19.68 18.23
CA ASP A 234 -40.97 19.59 16.83
C ASP A 234 -41.59 18.21 16.58
N TRP A 235 -40.80 17.15 16.77
CA TRP A 235 -41.22 15.76 16.64
C TRP A 235 -40.38 14.83 17.52
N ALA A 236 -40.91 13.64 17.81
CA ALA A 236 -40.17 12.53 18.41
C ALA A 236 -40.45 11.20 17.68
N ALA A 237 -39.43 10.35 17.60
CA ALA A 237 -39.47 9.05 16.94
C ALA A 237 -38.74 7.99 17.79
N SER A 238 -39.08 6.72 17.62
CA SER A 238 -38.45 5.60 18.33
C SER A 238 -38.45 4.37 17.43
N PRO A 239 -37.29 3.70 17.22
CA PRO A 239 -37.26 2.38 16.61
C PRO A 239 -37.83 1.33 17.56
N ASN A 240 -38.28 0.21 17.01
CA ASN A 240 -38.74 -0.92 17.81
C ASN A 240 -37.57 -1.84 18.16
N THR A 241 -37.11 -1.79 19.42
CA THR A 241 -35.91 -2.50 19.91
C THR A 241 -36.25 -3.39 21.12
N PRO A 242 -37.03 -4.47 20.92
CA PRO A 242 -37.54 -5.29 22.02
C PRO A 242 -36.46 -5.99 22.85
N GLY A 243 -35.28 -6.26 22.27
CA GLY A 243 -34.13 -6.85 22.97
C GLY A 243 -33.35 -5.85 23.82
N GLY A 244 -33.49 -4.55 23.56
CA GLY A 244 -32.77 -3.48 24.23
C GLY A 244 -31.74 -2.79 23.33
N ILE A 245 -31.31 -1.61 23.79
CA ILE A 245 -30.21 -0.82 23.27
C ILE A 245 -29.23 -0.58 24.42
N GLU A 246 -27.94 -0.61 24.11
CA GLU A 246 -26.89 -0.25 25.07
C GLU A 246 -26.98 1.22 25.47
N SER A 247 -26.51 1.58 26.67
CA SER A 247 -26.66 2.93 27.24
C SER A 247 -25.61 3.94 26.77
N PHE A 248 -25.10 3.75 25.55
CA PHE A 248 -24.10 4.60 24.91
C PHE A 248 -24.32 4.56 23.39
N GLY A 249 -23.63 5.46 22.68
CA GLY A 249 -23.87 5.76 21.28
C GLY A 249 -24.04 7.27 21.08
N ASP A 250 -24.23 7.68 19.83
CA ASP A 250 -24.07 9.08 19.48
C ASP A 250 -24.99 9.49 18.33
N ILE A 251 -25.42 10.75 18.35
CA ILE A 251 -26.10 11.39 17.23
C ILE A 251 -25.15 12.38 16.55
N CYS A 252 -25.03 12.29 15.23
CA CYS A 252 -24.19 13.15 14.42
C CYS A 252 -25.00 13.73 13.27
N ILE A 253 -24.69 14.96 12.87
CA ILE A 253 -25.45 15.67 11.83
C ILE A 253 -24.54 15.94 10.62
N ASP A 254 -24.99 15.56 9.43
CA ASP A 254 -24.26 15.82 8.19
C ASP A 254 -24.34 17.31 7.76
N SER A 255 -23.57 17.69 6.74
CA SER A 255 -23.57 19.07 6.21
C SER A 255 -24.93 19.52 5.64
N MET A 256 -25.85 18.59 5.39
CA MET A 256 -27.21 18.82 4.89
C MET A 256 -28.27 18.85 6.01
N SER A 257 -27.85 18.85 7.27
CA SER A 257 -28.72 18.85 8.46
C SER A 257 -29.58 17.58 8.59
N GLN A 258 -29.08 16.44 8.10
CA GLN A 258 -29.67 15.12 8.31
C GLN A 258 -29.03 14.46 9.53
N PRO A 259 -29.83 14.04 10.53
CA PRO A 259 -29.30 13.34 11.68
C PRO A 259 -29.07 11.85 11.38
N PHE A 260 -27.91 11.38 11.81
CA PHE A 260 -27.49 9.99 11.83
C PHE A 260 -27.34 9.56 13.28
N LEU A 261 -27.72 8.32 13.57
CA LEU A 261 -27.64 7.73 14.88
C LEU A 261 -26.79 6.47 14.78
N ALA A 262 -25.77 6.39 15.62
CA ALA A 262 -24.98 5.19 15.84
C ALA A 262 -25.21 4.67 17.27
N GLY A 263 -25.43 3.37 17.41
CA GLY A 263 -25.58 2.73 18.72
C GLY A 263 -25.43 1.21 18.63
N SER A 264 -25.58 0.53 19.75
CA SER A 264 -25.50 -0.94 19.80
C SER A 264 -26.82 -1.56 20.29
N PHE A 265 -27.27 -2.62 19.62
CA PHE A 265 -28.58 -3.23 19.83
C PHE A 265 -28.48 -4.73 20.11
N LEU A 266 -29.46 -5.25 20.85
CA LEU A 266 -29.57 -6.67 21.21
C LEU A 266 -30.72 -7.33 20.43
N GLU A 267 -30.46 -8.56 19.96
CA GLU A 267 -31.41 -9.46 19.28
C GLU A 267 -32.01 -8.93 17.96
N TYR A 268 -32.78 -7.85 18.01
CA TYR A 268 -33.57 -7.32 16.91
C TYR A 268 -33.84 -5.81 17.09
N ALA A 269 -33.68 -5.06 16.00
CA ALA A 269 -34.07 -3.67 15.89
C ALA A 269 -34.84 -3.43 14.58
N SER A 270 -35.94 -2.68 14.66
CA SER A 270 -36.72 -2.26 13.50
C SER A 270 -36.80 -0.74 13.42
N PHE A 271 -36.28 -0.20 12.32
CA PHE A 271 -36.27 1.20 11.94
C PHE A 271 -37.30 1.38 10.82
N ASP A 272 -38.56 1.60 11.20
CA ASP A 272 -39.71 1.53 10.30
C ASP A 272 -39.79 0.18 9.55
N GLU A 273 -39.63 0.17 8.23
CA GLU A 273 -39.69 -1.05 7.41
C GLU A 273 -38.35 -1.81 7.34
N ILE A 274 -37.30 -1.29 7.96
CA ILE A 274 -35.94 -1.84 7.92
C ILE A 274 -35.70 -2.66 9.18
N GLU A 275 -35.31 -3.92 9.02
CA GLU A 275 -35.10 -4.87 10.12
C GLU A 275 -33.63 -5.28 10.19
N LEU A 276 -33.04 -5.15 11.38
CA LEU A 276 -31.69 -5.59 11.71
C LEU A 276 -31.75 -6.69 12.79
N PHE A 277 -30.81 -7.63 12.73
CA PHE A 277 -30.69 -8.74 13.66
C PHE A 277 -29.26 -8.80 14.17
N ALA A 278 -29.11 -8.90 15.49
CA ALA A 278 -27.80 -9.08 16.10
C ALA A 278 -27.36 -10.55 16.02
N ASP A 279 -26.06 -10.84 15.87
CA ASP A 279 -25.52 -12.20 15.75
C ASP A 279 -24.87 -12.74 17.03
N GLY A 280 -25.42 -12.48 18.21
CA GLY A 280 -24.95 -13.10 19.44
C GLY A 280 -25.03 -12.15 20.60
N GLY A 281 -23.98 -11.36 20.79
CA GLY A 281 -23.97 -10.25 21.72
C GLY A 281 -24.74 -9.05 21.16
N SER A 282 -24.35 -7.88 21.63
CA SER A 282 -24.80 -6.59 21.10
C SER A 282 -24.07 -6.27 19.80
N ASP A 283 -24.81 -5.81 18.78
CA ASP A 283 -24.23 -5.46 17.47
C ASP A 283 -24.36 -3.96 17.21
N ILE A 284 -23.47 -3.39 16.41
CA ILE A 284 -23.51 -1.99 15.98
C ILE A 284 -24.64 -1.80 14.97
N PHE A 285 -25.38 -0.70 15.09
CA PHE A 285 -26.24 -0.18 14.04
C PHE A 285 -25.91 1.28 13.71
N VAL A 286 -26.16 1.66 12.47
CA VAL A 286 -26.21 3.04 12.02
C VAL A 286 -27.52 3.25 11.27
N THR A 287 -28.25 4.31 11.62
CA THR A 287 -29.47 4.71 10.91
C THR A 287 -29.47 6.19 10.57
N ARG A 288 -30.11 6.53 9.45
CA ARG A 288 -30.35 7.91 9.01
C ARG A 288 -31.82 8.25 9.12
N LEU A 289 -32.11 9.49 9.54
CA LEU A 289 -33.47 10.01 9.61
C LEU A 289 -33.67 11.17 8.63
N ASN A 290 -34.90 11.32 8.16
CA ASN A 290 -35.31 12.51 7.42
C ASN A 290 -35.70 13.66 8.36
N SER A 291 -35.90 14.85 7.78
CA SER A 291 -36.28 16.08 8.51
C SER A 291 -37.57 16.00 9.37
N THR A 292 -38.39 14.96 9.17
CA THR A 292 -39.65 14.72 9.89
C THR A 292 -39.56 13.54 10.88
N GLY A 293 -38.37 12.99 11.10
CA GLY A 293 -38.13 11.91 12.07
C GLY A 293 -38.44 10.50 11.55
N GLY A 294 -38.67 10.31 10.25
CA GLY A 294 -38.83 8.97 9.68
C GLY A 294 -37.47 8.34 9.35
N PHE A 295 -37.30 7.06 9.65
CA PHE A 295 -36.08 6.32 9.37
C PHE A 295 -36.00 6.00 7.86
N THR A 296 -34.91 6.40 7.20
CA THR A 296 -34.78 6.21 5.75
C THR A 296 -33.93 5.00 5.40
N ASP A 297 -32.89 4.74 6.18
CA ASP A 297 -31.90 3.71 5.93
C ASP A 297 -31.35 3.21 7.28
N ALA A 298 -30.95 1.94 7.35
CA ALA A 298 -30.21 1.40 8.48
C ALA A 298 -29.29 0.25 8.03
N ILE A 299 -28.11 0.16 8.64
CA ILE A 299 -27.13 -0.91 8.45
C ILE A 299 -26.62 -1.39 9.81
N SER A 300 -26.13 -2.63 9.89
CA SER A 300 -25.46 -3.17 11.08
C SER A 300 -24.09 -3.76 10.76
N ALA A 301 -23.28 -3.87 11.80
CA ALA A 301 -22.03 -4.61 11.84
C ALA A 301 -21.93 -5.33 13.19
N GLY A 302 -21.40 -6.56 13.18
CA GLY A 302 -21.25 -7.33 14.41
C GLY A 302 -20.84 -8.76 14.18
N GLY A 303 -20.91 -9.56 15.23
CA GLY A 303 -20.71 -11.00 15.21
C GLY A 303 -21.12 -11.66 16.52
N THR A 304 -20.42 -12.72 16.91
CA THR A 304 -20.85 -13.53 18.07
C THR A 304 -20.54 -12.94 19.44
N GLY A 305 -19.66 -11.93 19.48
CA GLY A 305 -19.29 -11.20 20.70
C GLY A 305 -20.13 -9.94 20.88
N ASP A 306 -19.72 -9.08 21.82
CA ASP A 306 -20.24 -7.73 21.94
C ASP A 306 -19.46 -6.77 21.03
N ASP A 307 -20.18 -6.02 20.21
CA ASP A 307 -19.71 -5.01 19.26
C ASP A 307 -20.35 -3.65 19.60
N TRP A 308 -19.52 -2.75 20.12
CA TRP A 308 -19.95 -1.46 20.66
C TRP A 308 -19.50 -0.30 19.79
N VAL A 309 -20.39 0.68 19.64
CA VAL A 309 -20.07 2.01 19.10
C VAL A 309 -20.35 3.07 20.14
N HIS A 310 -19.39 3.98 20.36
CA HIS A 310 -19.45 4.99 21.41
C HIS A 310 -19.68 6.40 20.85
N LYS A 311 -19.00 6.74 19.75
CA LYS A 311 -18.99 8.10 19.18
C LYS A 311 -19.01 8.07 17.66
N CYS A 312 -19.62 9.06 17.03
CA CYS A 312 -19.54 9.27 15.59
C CYS A 312 -19.04 10.68 15.24
N THR A 313 -18.60 10.86 13.99
CA THR A 313 -18.29 12.18 13.43
C THR A 313 -18.27 12.11 11.89
N PHE A 314 -18.30 13.26 11.22
CA PHE A 314 -18.22 13.36 9.76
C PHE A 314 -16.90 13.97 9.30
N ASN A 315 -16.37 13.47 8.18
CA ASN A 315 -15.33 14.18 7.44
C ASN A 315 -15.93 15.28 6.54
N SER A 316 -15.07 15.99 5.82
CA SER A 316 -15.47 17.09 4.93
C SER A 316 -16.29 16.66 3.70
N GLN A 317 -16.35 15.35 3.42
CA GLN A 317 -17.03 14.73 2.29
C GLN A 317 -18.39 14.11 2.69
N ASP A 318 -18.85 14.35 3.93
CA ASP A 318 -20.06 13.76 4.53
C ASP A 318 -20.00 12.21 4.61
N GLU A 319 -18.81 11.67 4.86
CA GLU A 319 -18.62 10.26 5.23
C GLU A 319 -18.54 10.15 6.75
N LEU A 320 -19.29 9.19 7.29
CA LEU A 320 -19.44 8.98 8.73
C LEU A 320 -18.34 8.07 9.24
N PHE A 321 -17.67 8.49 10.31
CA PHE A 321 -16.70 7.69 11.05
C PHE A 321 -17.27 7.34 12.42
N LEU A 322 -17.01 6.11 12.84
CA LEU A 322 -17.48 5.53 14.10
C LEU A 322 -16.28 5.07 14.92
N ALA A 323 -16.24 5.39 16.21
CA ALA A 323 -15.30 4.80 17.16
C ALA A 323 -16.00 3.84 18.11
N GLY A 324 -15.37 2.69 18.35
CA GLY A 324 -15.97 1.60 19.09
C GLY A 324 -15.00 0.53 19.56
N ASN A 325 -15.54 -0.62 19.95
CA ASN A 325 -14.79 -1.83 20.25
C ASN A 325 -15.57 -3.08 19.84
N PHE A 326 -14.90 -4.21 19.72
CA PHE A 326 -15.53 -5.48 19.38
C PHE A 326 -14.89 -6.68 20.07
N GLU A 327 -15.66 -7.74 20.26
CA GLU A 327 -15.19 -9.02 20.81
C GLU A 327 -15.29 -10.17 19.80
N ASN A 328 -14.32 -11.09 19.86
CA ASN A 328 -14.23 -12.25 18.99
C ASN A 328 -14.06 -11.86 17.52
N THR A 329 -15.14 -11.72 16.77
CA THR A 329 -15.12 -11.45 15.32
C THR A 329 -16.21 -10.45 14.98
N ILE A 330 -15.85 -9.44 14.20
CA ILE A 330 -16.80 -8.46 13.66
C ILE A 330 -16.86 -8.56 12.14
N THR A 331 -18.07 -8.42 11.58
CA THR A 331 -18.30 -8.30 10.13
C THR A 331 -19.09 -7.03 9.82
N ALA A 332 -18.53 -6.19 8.95
CA ALA A 332 -19.14 -4.96 8.45
C ALA A 332 -19.16 -5.00 6.91
N GLY A 333 -20.27 -5.47 6.32
CA GLY A 333 -20.35 -5.66 4.87
C GLY A 333 -19.38 -6.75 4.38
N ASN A 334 -18.33 -6.35 3.66
CA ASN A 334 -17.26 -7.28 3.19
C ASN A 334 -16.00 -7.20 4.07
N PHE A 335 -15.98 -6.35 5.09
CA PHE A 335 -14.86 -6.18 6.00
C PHE A 335 -15.03 -7.07 7.22
N ASN A 336 -13.95 -7.76 7.61
CA ASN A 336 -13.97 -8.73 8.68
C ASN A 336 -12.73 -8.53 9.55
N ALA A 337 -12.87 -8.59 10.87
CA ALA A 337 -11.75 -8.57 11.80
C ALA A 337 -11.94 -9.59 12.94
N THR A 338 -10.86 -9.86 13.68
CA THR A 338 -10.86 -10.76 14.83
C THR A 338 -10.05 -10.12 15.95
N SER A 339 -10.60 -10.07 17.17
CA SER A 339 -9.92 -9.43 18.29
C SER A 339 -8.73 -10.26 18.77
N SER A 340 -7.70 -9.59 19.31
CA SER A 340 -6.41 -10.16 19.69
C SER A 340 -6.36 -10.59 21.15
N GLY A 341 -7.50 -10.82 21.80
CA GLY A 341 -7.56 -11.18 23.20
C GLY A 341 -8.93 -10.87 23.78
N GLY A 342 -9.01 -9.77 24.54
CA GLY A 342 -10.26 -9.20 24.99
C GLY A 342 -10.99 -8.47 23.86
N SER A 343 -11.59 -7.33 24.20
CA SER A 343 -12.22 -6.43 23.24
C SER A 343 -11.14 -5.58 22.57
N ASP A 344 -11.14 -5.47 21.24
CA ASP A 344 -10.20 -4.61 20.51
C ASP A 344 -10.92 -3.36 20.02
N ALA A 345 -10.20 -2.25 19.87
CA ALA A 345 -10.76 -1.00 19.37
C ALA A 345 -11.01 -1.08 17.86
N LEU A 346 -12.03 -0.35 17.41
CA LEU A 346 -12.35 -0.20 15.99
C LEU A 346 -12.62 1.24 15.62
N VAL A 347 -12.30 1.56 14.37
CA VAL A 347 -12.78 2.72 13.63
C VAL A 347 -13.42 2.24 12.34
N ALA A 348 -14.69 2.52 12.13
CA ALA A 348 -15.42 2.14 10.93
C ALA A 348 -15.85 3.37 10.13
N GLN A 349 -15.74 3.28 8.80
CA GLN A 349 -16.15 4.34 7.88
C GLN A 349 -17.40 3.90 7.12
N VAL A 350 -18.38 4.79 7.04
CA VAL A 350 -19.65 4.60 6.34
C VAL A 350 -19.82 5.72 5.31
N SER A 351 -20.04 5.34 4.06
CA SER A 351 -20.26 6.28 2.96
C SER A 351 -21.60 7.01 3.08
N ASN A 352 -21.73 8.13 2.36
CA ASN A 352 -22.95 8.95 2.32
C ASN A 352 -24.23 8.22 1.87
N ASN A 353 -24.12 7.10 1.14
CA ASN A 353 -25.24 6.25 0.74
C ASN A 353 -25.55 5.14 1.76
N LEU A 354 -24.97 5.21 2.96
CA LEU A 354 -25.11 4.25 4.06
C LEU A 354 -24.61 2.85 3.70
N SER A 355 -23.35 2.75 3.26
CA SER A 355 -22.66 1.48 3.08
C SER A 355 -21.29 1.47 3.76
N TRP A 356 -20.87 0.32 4.28
CA TRP A 356 -19.55 0.15 4.89
C TRP A 356 -18.45 0.41 3.84
N LYS A 357 -17.52 1.32 4.15
CA LYS A 357 -16.41 1.72 3.26
C LYS A 357 -15.06 1.26 3.79
N ASN A 358 -14.87 1.24 5.12
CA ASN A 358 -13.64 0.79 5.74
C ASN A 358 -13.90 0.28 7.17
N LEU A 359 -13.02 -0.59 7.67
CA LEU A 359 -12.99 -1.07 9.05
C LEU A 359 -11.52 -1.24 9.46
N THR A 360 -11.04 -0.32 10.29
CA THR A 360 -9.72 -0.39 10.91
C THR A 360 -9.87 -0.87 12.34
N THR A 361 -9.06 -1.84 12.75
CA THR A 361 -9.06 -2.40 14.12
C THR A 361 -7.66 -2.41 14.69
N PHE A 362 -7.53 -2.11 15.97
CA PHE A 362 -6.25 -2.13 16.69
C PHE A 362 -6.47 -2.52 18.16
N GLY A 363 -5.52 -3.25 18.71
CA GLY A 363 -5.62 -3.78 20.06
C GLY A 363 -4.59 -4.86 20.34
N GLY A 364 -4.63 -5.41 21.55
CA GLY A 364 -3.69 -6.37 22.07
C GLY A 364 -4.37 -7.52 22.83
N PRO A 365 -3.64 -8.22 23.72
CA PRO A 365 -4.21 -9.29 24.53
C PRO A 365 -5.21 -8.83 25.59
N GLY A 366 -5.20 -7.54 25.93
CA GLY A 366 -6.09 -6.92 26.91
C GLY A 366 -7.46 -6.54 26.33
N TYR A 367 -8.14 -5.60 26.99
CA TYR A 367 -9.21 -4.80 26.40
C TYR A 367 -8.68 -3.44 25.95
N ASP A 368 -9.15 -3.00 24.79
CA ASP A 368 -8.81 -1.75 24.11
C ASP A 368 -10.12 -1.16 23.57
N ILE A 369 -10.45 0.08 23.98
CA ILE A 369 -11.77 0.67 23.71
C ILE A 369 -11.61 2.09 23.18
N ALA A 370 -12.00 2.33 21.93
CA ALA A 370 -12.09 3.68 21.38
C ALA A 370 -13.42 4.34 21.78
N LYS A 371 -13.34 5.40 22.61
CA LYS A 371 -14.51 6.09 23.18
C LYS A 371 -14.80 7.44 22.52
N GLY A 372 -13.76 8.14 22.08
CA GLY A 372 -13.86 9.43 21.41
C GLY A 372 -13.15 9.44 20.06
N ILE A 373 -13.70 10.20 19.11
CA ILE A 373 -13.14 10.41 17.77
C ILE A 373 -13.29 11.87 17.36
N ALA A 374 -12.28 12.43 16.73
CA ALA A 374 -12.32 13.74 16.10
C ALA A 374 -11.51 13.72 14.79
N ILE A 375 -11.94 14.49 13.80
CA ILE A 375 -11.27 14.60 12.50
C ILE A 375 -10.80 16.05 12.34
N SER A 376 -9.52 16.21 12.03
CA SER A 376 -8.91 17.51 11.78
C SER A 376 -9.34 18.07 10.43
N THR A 377 -9.07 19.34 10.17
CA THR A 377 -9.35 19.93 8.85
C THR A 377 -8.49 19.39 7.72
N SER A 378 -7.38 18.69 8.02
CA SER A 378 -6.53 18.01 7.03
C SER A 378 -6.97 16.56 6.77
N GLY A 379 -7.98 16.04 7.48
CA GLY A 379 -8.41 14.64 7.36
C GLY A 379 -7.70 13.68 8.33
N GLU A 380 -6.82 14.18 9.21
CA GLU A 380 -6.25 13.35 10.28
C GLU A 380 -7.35 12.96 11.28
N ILE A 381 -7.46 11.68 11.57
CA ILE A 381 -8.40 11.13 12.54
C ILE A 381 -7.65 10.87 13.84
N LEU A 382 -8.14 11.47 14.92
CA LEU A 382 -7.63 11.29 16.27
C LEU A 382 -8.65 10.52 17.11
N VAL A 383 -8.19 9.45 17.74
CA VAL A 383 -9.01 8.54 18.56
C VAL A 383 -8.49 8.54 19.98
N ALA A 384 -9.39 8.78 20.94
CA ALA A 384 -9.10 8.69 22.36
C ALA A 384 -9.88 7.53 23.00
N GLY A 385 -9.29 6.91 24.02
CA GLY A 385 -9.90 5.79 24.67
C GLY A 385 -9.12 5.27 25.86
N GLU A 386 -9.34 4.01 26.19
CA GLU A 386 -8.60 3.28 27.22
C GLU A 386 -8.08 1.95 26.68
N PHE A 387 -6.98 1.48 27.27
CA PHE A 387 -6.40 0.20 26.91
C PHE A 387 -5.73 -0.48 28.10
N SER A 388 -5.55 -1.78 28.02
CA SER A 388 -4.87 -2.57 29.04
C SER A 388 -3.79 -3.46 28.44
N GLU A 389 -2.85 -3.89 29.28
CA GLU A 389 -1.66 -4.62 28.86
C GLU A 389 -0.78 -3.82 27.87
N TYR A 390 -0.69 -4.24 26.61
CA TYR A 390 0.20 -3.63 25.60
C TYR A 390 -0.26 -3.94 24.17
N PHE A 391 -0.04 -2.99 23.26
CA PHE A 391 -0.17 -3.19 21.82
C PHE A 391 0.74 -2.19 21.07
N SER A 392 0.80 -2.29 19.75
CA SER A 392 1.66 -1.45 18.91
C SER A 392 0.86 -0.72 17.85
N ILE A 393 1.24 0.53 17.57
CA ILE A 393 0.76 1.34 16.46
C ILE A 393 1.99 1.73 15.65
N GLY A 394 2.14 1.16 14.45
CA GLY A 394 3.35 1.36 13.65
C GLY A 394 4.62 1.00 14.43
N ILE A 395 5.45 2.00 14.72
CA ILE A 395 6.70 1.86 15.50
C ILE A 395 6.51 2.08 17.01
N ASP A 396 5.37 2.63 17.43
CA ASP A 396 5.08 2.94 18.82
C ASP A 396 4.59 1.70 19.56
N ASN A 397 5.08 1.53 20.78
CA ASN A 397 4.67 0.45 21.66
C ASN A 397 4.02 1.05 22.90
N LEU A 398 2.71 0.84 23.02
CA LEU A 398 1.93 1.32 24.15
C LEU A 398 1.92 0.22 25.21
N THR A 399 2.08 0.61 26.48
CA THR A 399 2.05 -0.32 27.61
C THR A 399 1.39 0.37 28.78
N SER A 400 0.31 -0.23 29.29
CA SER A 400 -0.37 0.28 30.46
C SER A 400 0.51 0.09 31.71
N SER A 401 0.57 1.13 32.54
CA SER A 401 1.31 1.20 33.80
C SER A 401 0.51 0.66 34.99
N GLY A 402 -0.65 0.05 34.76
CA GLY A 402 -1.61 -0.33 35.78
C GLY A 402 -2.68 -1.30 35.32
N LEU A 403 -3.94 -0.93 35.57
CA LEU A 403 -5.10 -1.70 35.14
C LEU A 403 -5.49 -1.36 33.71
N SER A 404 -5.63 -0.06 33.44
CA SER A 404 -5.84 0.53 32.12
C SER A 404 -5.33 1.95 32.12
N ASP A 405 -4.82 2.37 30.97
CA ASP A 405 -4.34 3.72 30.72
C ASP A 405 -5.07 4.33 29.52
N ILE A 406 -4.95 5.64 29.39
CA ILE A 406 -5.48 6.42 28.28
C ILE A 406 -4.65 6.11 27.04
N MET A 407 -5.31 5.91 25.91
CA MET A 407 -4.68 5.93 24.59
C MET A 407 -5.12 7.15 23.78
N LEU A 408 -4.18 7.69 23.00
CA LEU A 408 -4.42 8.63 21.91
C LEU A 408 -3.74 8.07 20.65
N ILE A 409 -4.51 7.88 19.60
CA ILE A 409 -4.08 7.24 18.35
C ILE A 409 -4.39 8.19 17.19
N SER A 410 -3.43 8.38 16.29
CA SER A 410 -3.60 9.08 15.02
C SER A 410 -3.67 8.09 13.86
N MET A 411 -4.55 8.39 12.91
CA MET A 411 -4.71 7.62 11.68
C MET A 411 -5.22 8.49 10.53
N GLN A 412 -5.05 8.02 9.31
CA GLN A 412 -5.59 8.63 8.09
C GLN A 412 -7.00 8.12 7.76
N GLU A 413 -7.73 8.84 6.92
CA GLU A 413 -9.07 8.44 6.46
C GLU A 413 -9.10 7.12 5.68
N ASN A 414 -7.98 6.73 5.06
CA ASN A 414 -7.81 5.45 4.37
C ASN A 414 -7.63 4.26 5.33
N GLY A 415 -7.54 4.50 6.64
CA GLY A 415 -7.37 3.48 7.66
C GLY A 415 -5.93 3.23 8.11
N THR A 416 -4.94 3.89 7.51
CA THR A 416 -3.52 3.79 7.89
C THR A 416 -3.29 4.41 9.26
N LEU A 417 -2.69 3.65 10.18
CA LEU A 417 -2.37 4.08 11.53
C LEU A 417 -1.01 4.81 11.52
N ASN A 418 -0.95 6.03 12.08
CA ASN A 418 0.23 6.88 12.03
C ASN A 418 1.10 6.71 13.29
N TRP A 419 0.59 7.16 14.43
CA TRP A 419 1.30 7.16 15.71
C TRP A 419 0.34 6.91 16.87
N GLY A 420 0.89 6.48 18.00
CA GLY A 420 0.13 6.23 19.22
C GLY A 420 0.89 6.61 20.48
N ILE A 421 0.18 7.21 21.43
CA ILE A 421 0.72 7.54 22.76
C ILE A 421 -0.20 7.06 23.87
N SER A 422 0.38 6.83 25.05
CA SER A 422 -0.34 6.45 26.25
C SER A 422 -0.07 7.41 27.41
N ALA A 423 -1.07 7.65 28.25
CA ALA A 423 -0.97 8.45 29.47
C ALA A 423 -1.73 7.76 30.61
N GLY A 424 -1.29 7.95 31.87
CA GLY A 424 -1.94 7.31 33.01
C GLY A 424 -1.01 6.96 34.16
N GLY A 425 -1.46 6.02 34.98
CA GLY A 425 -0.95 5.69 36.30
C GLY A 425 -1.03 4.20 36.60
N ILE A 426 -1.20 3.86 37.87
CA ILE A 426 -1.22 2.45 38.32
C ILE A 426 -2.64 1.90 38.49
N VAL A 427 -3.64 2.77 38.47
CA VAL A 427 -5.05 2.40 38.58
C VAL A 427 -5.69 2.44 37.20
N GLU A 428 -7.01 2.61 37.13
CA GLU A 428 -7.75 2.76 35.88
C GLU A 428 -7.79 4.24 35.52
N ASP A 429 -7.29 4.56 34.33
CA ASP A 429 -7.31 5.89 33.73
C ASP A 429 -7.90 5.76 32.32
N SER A 430 -8.92 6.57 32.01
CA SER A 430 -9.76 6.38 30.83
C SER A 430 -9.94 7.68 30.06
N GLY A 431 -9.59 7.68 28.76
CA GLY A 431 -9.98 8.74 27.83
C GLY A 431 -11.43 8.56 27.41
N ILE A 432 -12.26 9.58 27.61
CA ILE A 432 -13.71 9.53 27.37
C ILE A 432 -14.10 10.29 26.10
N GLY A 433 -13.52 11.47 25.90
CA GLY A 433 -13.86 12.35 24.79
C GLY A 433 -12.63 13.08 24.26
N ILE A 434 -12.70 13.47 22.99
CA ILE A 434 -11.65 14.21 22.30
C ILE A 434 -12.28 15.31 21.46
N ALA A 435 -11.65 16.47 21.45
CA ALA A 435 -11.94 17.55 20.52
C ALA A 435 -10.64 18.16 20.00
N ILE A 436 -10.68 18.79 18.83
CA ILE A 436 -9.51 19.37 18.18
C ILE A 436 -9.65 20.90 18.20
N ASP A 437 -8.63 21.59 18.70
CA ASP A 437 -8.63 23.04 18.66
C ASP A 437 -8.35 23.59 17.26
N SER A 438 -8.52 24.90 17.07
CA SER A 438 -8.33 25.55 15.77
C SER A 438 -6.90 25.46 15.19
N GLN A 439 -5.94 24.92 15.93
CA GLN A 439 -4.55 24.71 15.50
C GLN A 439 -4.24 23.23 15.19
N GLY A 440 -5.23 22.34 15.28
CA GLY A 440 -5.03 20.89 15.10
C GLY A 440 -4.71 20.15 16.40
N THR A 441 -4.57 20.86 17.53
CA THR A 441 -4.12 20.27 18.78
C THR A 441 -5.26 19.49 19.46
N PRO A 442 -5.09 18.20 19.76
CA PRO A 442 -6.11 17.43 20.46
C PRO A 442 -6.21 17.80 21.94
N ILE A 443 -7.45 17.84 22.42
CA ILE A 443 -7.83 18.02 23.81
C ILE A 443 -8.64 16.81 24.24
N ILE A 444 -8.06 16.02 25.13
CA ILE A 444 -8.64 14.79 25.65
C ILE A 444 -9.24 15.08 27.02
N ILE A 445 -10.45 14.59 27.26
CA ILE A 445 -11.07 14.55 28.59
C ILE A 445 -11.17 13.12 29.07
N GLY A 446 -11.14 12.93 30.38
CA GLY A 446 -11.30 11.60 30.92
C GLY A 446 -11.27 11.55 32.42
N ASN A 447 -11.37 10.32 32.94
CA ASN A 447 -11.43 10.04 34.37
C ASN A 447 -10.15 9.33 34.79
N TYR A 448 -9.62 9.66 35.96
CA TYR A 448 -8.35 9.14 36.45
C TYR A 448 -8.39 8.92 37.96
N GLY A 449 -7.58 7.98 38.45
CA GLY A 449 -7.45 7.69 39.87
C GLY A 449 -6.00 7.79 40.35
N ASP A 450 -5.83 7.94 41.67
CA ASP A 450 -4.50 8.14 42.29
C ASP A 450 -3.71 9.23 41.53
N THR A 451 -2.53 8.92 41.00
CA THR A 451 -1.71 9.86 40.22
C THR A 451 -1.56 9.37 38.79
N ALA A 452 -2.02 10.18 37.83
CA ALA A 452 -1.87 9.96 36.40
C ALA A 452 -0.84 10.93 35.80
N ASN A 453 0.00 10.42 34.91
CA ASN A 453 1.03 11.18 34.22
C ASN A 453 0.61 11.48 32.78
N PHE A 454 0.71 12.74 32.40
CA PHE A 454 0.42 13.28 31.08
C PHE A 454 1.72 13.86 30.52
N GLU A 455 2.61 12.98 30.10
CA GLU A 455 3.97 13.30 29.64
C GLU A 455 4.80 14.03 30.73
N SER A 456 5.03 15.34 30.56
CA SER A 456 5.78 16.17 31.51
C SER A 456 4.94 16.70 32.67
N ASN A 457 3.61 16.55 32.60
CA ASN A 457 2.66 16.97 33.62
C ASN A 457 2.12 15.74 34.37
N SER A 458 1.57 15.96 35.56
CA SER A 458 0.94 14.91 36.37
C SER A 458 -0.20 15.51 37.18
N ASN A 459 -1.31 14.79 37.27
CA ASN A 459 -2.42 15.16 38.15
C ASN A 459 -2.58 14.07 39.22
N THR A 460 -2.91 14.48 40.44
CA THR A 460 -3.22 13.56 41.54
C THR A 460 -4.64 13.83 41.99
N SER A 461 -5.45 12.77 42.03
CA SER A 461 -6.84 12.81 42.49
C SER A 461 -6.92 13.01 44.00
N VAL A 462 -8.03 13.55 44.48
CA VAL A 462 -8.23 13.91 45.90
C VAL A 462 -9.20 12.95 46.60
N GLY A 463 -9.07 11.65 46.42
CA GLY A 463 -9.91 10.70 47.17
C GLY A 463 -10.21 9.48 46.32
N SER A 464 -11.37 9.51 45.68
CA SER A 464 -11.73 8.51 44.66
C SER A 464 -11.18 8.94 43.29
N ALA A 465 -11.91 8.66 42.21
CA ALA A 465 -11.54 9.10 40.86
C ALA A 465 -12.01 10.54 40.65
N ASP A 466 -11.17 11.32 39.98
CA ASP A 466 -11.42 12.69 39.55
C ASP A 466 -11.36 12.72 38.01
N PHE A 467 -11.60 13.87 37.39
CA PHE A 467 -11.47 14.02 35.94
C PHE A 467 -10.33 14.96 35.52
N PHE A 468 -9.81 14.72 34.33
CA PHE A 468 -8.76 15.52 33.70
C PHE A 468 -9.22 16.11 32.37
N LEU A 469 -8.51 17.17 31.98
CA LEU A 469 -8.40 17.63 30.61
C LEU A 469 -6.92 17.67 30.25
N TRP A 470 -6.56 17.19 29.06
CA TRP A 470 -5.19 17.13 28.59
C TRP A 470 -5.12 17.65 27.16
N GLN A 471 -4.45 18.78 26.97
CA GLN A 471 -4.06 19.25 25.64
C GLN A 471 -2.68 18.67 25.30
N TYR A 472 -2.60 17.90 24.23
CA TYR A 472 -1.37 17.31 23.73
C TYR A 472 -0.83 18.17 22.58
N ALA A 473 0.19 18.98 22.87
CA ALA A 473 0.80 19.92 21.91
C ALA A 473 2.30 19.65 21.75
N LYS A 474 2.66 18.38 21.63
CA LYS A 474 4.06 17.96 21.43
C LYS A 474 4.44 18.20 19.96
N ASP A 475 5.72 18.46 19.74
CA ASP A 475 6.39 18.60 18.44
C ASP A 475 7.61 17.69 18.54
N LEU A 476 7.48 16.49 17.97
CA LEU A 476 8.39 15.37 18.20
C LEU A 476 9.68 15.52 17.39
N ASP A 477 9.60 16.05 16.17
CA ASP A 477 10.72 16.19 15.25
C ASP A 477 11.34 17.60 15.24
N GLY A 478 10.70 18.56 15.89
CA GLY A 478 11.19 19.92 16.14
C GLY A 478 11.08 20.84 14.93
N ASP A 479 10.14 20.60 14.04
CA ASP A 479 9.96 21.35 12.80
C ASP A 479 9.11 22.63 12.97
N GLY A 480 8.42 22.74 14.11
CA GLY A 480 7.56 23.86 14.49
C GLY A 480 6.06 23.63 14.26
N VAL A 481 5.67 22.46 13.80
CA VAL A 481 4.30 21.93 13.73
C VAL A 481 4.11 20.97 14.91
N VAL A 482 2.90 20.89 15.45
CA VAL A 482 2.60 19.98 16.57
C VAL A 482 2.08 18.66 16.02
N ASP A 483 2.43 17.55 16.68
CA ASP A 483 2.17 16.17 16.25
C ASP A 483 0.69 15.94 15.87
N GLY A 484 -0.25 16.57 16.60
CA GLY A 484 -1.66 16.64 16.21
C GLY A 484 -1.86 17.73 15.16
N GLY A 485 -1.88 17.33 13.89
CA GLY A 485 -1.89 18.22 12.73
C GLY A 485 -0.58 18.28 11.95
N ASP A 486 0.44 17.51 12.35
CA ASP A 486 1.66 17.29 11.56
C ASP A 486 1.45 16.10 10.61
N ASN A 487 1.56 16.34 9.31
CA ASN A 487 1.42 15.29 8.31
C ASN A 487 2.65 14.38 8.18
N CYS A 488 3.75 14.68 8.88
CA CYS A 488 4.92 13.81 9.07
C CYS A 488 5.52 13.89 10.48
N PRO A 489 4.85 13.40 11.53
CA PRO A 489 5.21 13.65 12.94
C PRO A 489 6.61 13.18 13.40
N TYR A 490 7.32 12.40 12.58
CA TYR A 490 8.67 11.92 12.88
C TYR A 490 9.74 12.50 11.94
N ILE A 491 9.36 13.25 10.91
CA ILE A 491 10.24 13.74 9.84
C ILE A 491 9.99 15.22 9.58
N ALA A 492 10.89 16.04 10.13
CA ALA A 492 10.76 17.48 10.10
C ALA A 492 10.52 18.04 8.68
N ASN A 493 9.32 18.57 8.46
CA ASN A 493 8.84 19.13 7.20
C ASN A 493 8.01 20.40 7.43
N PRO A 494 8.65 21.54 7.85
CA PRO A 494 7.93 22.74 8.31
C PRO A 494 6.97 23.40 7.30
N SER A 495 7.04 22.99 6.03
CA SER A 495 6.16 23.45 4.96
C SER A 495 4.87 22.64 4.83
N GLN A 496 4.80 21.45 5.44
CA GLN A 496 3.63 20.56 5.44
C GLN A 496 3.06 20.38 4.03
N ILE A 497 3.95 20.15 3.06
CA ILE A 497 3.54 19.90 1.68
C ILE A 497 3.00 18.48 1.64
N ASP A 498 1.86 18.35 0.97
CA ASP A 498 1.10 17.13 0.75
C ASP A 498 0.55 17.27 -0.69
N HIS A 499 1.19 16.58 -1.62
CA HIS A 499 0.97 16.77 -3.05
C HIS A 499 -0.35 16.15 -3.53
N ASP A 500 -0.69 14.94 -3.07
CA ASP A 500 -1.93 14.26 -3.40
C ASP A 500 -3.11 14.58 -2.45
N ASN A 501 -2.83 15.27 -1.34
CA ASN A 501 -3.78 15.64 -0.29
C ASN A 501 -4.39 14.43 0.42
N ASN A 502 -3.61 13.35 0.58
CA ASN A 502 -4.04 12.15 1.32
C ASN A 502 -3.89 12.29 2.85
N GLY A 503 -3.28 13.37 3.33
CA GLY A 503 -3.04 13.66 4.75
C GLY A 503 -1.67 13.22 5.27
N GLN A 504 -0.87 12.54 4.45
CA GLN A 504 0.54 12.22 4.68
C GLN A 504 1.40 13.22 3.91
N GLY A 505 2.42 13.79 4.55
CA GLY A 505 3.26 14.79 3.89
C GLY A 505 4.29 14.17 2.96
N ASP A 506 4.69 14.90 1.90
CA ASP A 506 5.67 14.42 0.91
C ASP A 506 7.00 13.95 1.54
N ALA A 507 7.33 14.44 2.75
CA ALA A 507 8.56 14.09 3.44
C ALA A 507 8.57 12.67 4.02
N CYS A 508 7.39 12.10 4.25
CA CYS A 508 7.19 10.78 4.82
C CYS A 508 6.22 9.92 4.02
N ASP A 509 5.66 10.43 2.93
CA ASP A 509 4.89 9.65 1.98
C ASP A 509 5.82 8.80 1.11
N ASP A 510 5.52 7.52 0.98
CA ASP A 510 6.24 6.58 0.14
C ASP A 510 5.68 6.56 -1.30
N ASP A 511 4.55 7.22 -1.56
CA ASP A 511 3.83 7.37 -2.83
C ASP A 511 3.21 8.79 -2.90
N ILE A 512 4.03 9.81 -3.22
CA ILE A 512 3.70 11.23 -3.04
C ILE A 512 2.53 11.71 -3.91
N ASP A 513 2.32 11.11 -5.08
CA ASP A 513 1.23 11.45 -5.99
C ASP A 513 0.04 10.48 -5.97
N GLY A 514 0.16 9.40 -5.20
CA GLY A 514 -0.93 8.49 -4.84
C GLY A 514 -1.39 7.63 -6.02
N ASP A 515 -0.51 7.37 -6.98
CA ASP A 515 -0.83 6.61 -8.19
C ASP A 515 -0.73 5.09 -7.97
N GLY A 516 -0.14 4.66 -6.86
CA GLY A 516 0.06 3.26 -6.48
C GLY A 516 1.44 2.68 -6.82
N VAL A 517 2.37 3.49 -7.32
CA VAL A 517 3.79 3.18 -7.52
C VAL A 517 4.60 3.92 -6.46
N LEU A 518 5.57 3.24 -5.83
CA LEU A 518 6.38 3.87 -4.79
C LEU A 518 7.34 4.89 -5.42
N ASN A 519 7.61 6.01 -4.74
CA ASN A 519 8.50 7.08 -5.20
C ASN A 519 9.88 6.62 -5.72
N GLY A 520 10.39 5.49 -5.21
CA GLY A 520 11.68 4.94 -5.61
C GLY A 520 11.66 4.10 -6.90
N ASP A 521 10.47 3.63 -7.27
CA ASP A 521 10.19 2.85 -8.47
C ASP A 521 9.41 3.68 -9.52
N ASP A 522 9.01 4.91 -9.17
CA ASP A 522 8.28 5.87 -10.01
C ASP A 522 9.24 6.89 -10.68
N SER A 523 9.25 6.91 -12.02
CA SER A 523 10.03 7.81 -12.88
C SER A 523 9.55 9.27 -12.83
N CYS A 524 8.29 9.50 -12.48
CA CYS A 524 7.58 10.76 -12.55
C CYS A 524 7.26 11.40 -11.18
N SER A 525 7.57 10.74 -10.06
CA SER A 525 7.36 11.25 -8.70
C SER A 525 7.86 12.70 -8.49
N PRO A 526 7.03 13.63 -7.96
CA PRO A 526 5.63 13.47 -7.54
C PRO A 526 4.70 13.86 -8.68
N GLY A 527 4.37 12.95 -9.58
CA GLY A 527 3.76 13.24 -10.86
C GLY A 527 2.33 13.79 -10.78
N SER A 528 1.50 13.38 -11.73
CA SER A 528 0.10 13.79 -11.76
C SER A 528 -0.67 13.08 -10.64
N VAL A 529 -1.59 13.79 -9.98
CA VAL A 529 -2.43 13.19 -8.92
C VAL A 529 -3.81 12.75 -9.45
N ASN A 530 -4.54 11.94 -8.68
CA ASN A 530 -5.91 11.46 -8.98
C ASN A 530 -6.01 10.46 -10.15
N TRP A 531 -5.03 9.59 -10.31
CA TRP A 531 -5.11 8.45 -11.21
C TRP A 531 -4.42 7.25 -10.54
N ASN A 532 -4.41 6.08 -11.18
CA ASN A 532 -3.68 4.93 -10.68
C ASN A 532 -2.87 4.31 -11.82
N SER A 533 -1.65 3.87 -11.53
CA SER A 533 -0.84 3.07 -12.44
C SER A 533 -1.54 1.74 -12.74
N THR A 534 -1.84 1.53 -14.02
CA THR A 534 -2.42 0.31 -14.57
C THR A 534 -1.96 0.16 -16.00
N ASN A 535 -1.92 -1.05 -16.55
CA ASN A 535 -1.59 -1.29 -17.97
C ASN A 535 -2.45 -0.54 -19.02
N GLN A 536 -3.45 0.25 -18.61
CA GLN A 536 -4.24 1.11 -19.51
C GLN A 536 -3.87 2.59 -19.42
N THR A 537 -3.26 3.01 -18.32
CA THR A 537 -2.97 4.40 -17.94
C THR A 537 -1.49 4.68 -17.75
N ASP A 538 -0.69 3.63 -17.59
CA ASP A 538 0.77 3.56 -17.47
C ASP A 538 1.17 2.23 -18.15
N HIS A 539 1.57 2.31 -19.41
CA HIS A 539 1.70 1.12 -20.26
C HIS A 539 2.93 0.27 -19.92
N ASP A 540 4.05 0.89 -19.55
CA ASP A 540 5.27 0.20 -19.13
C ASP A 540 5.40 -0.04 -17.62
N GLY A 541 4.58 0.62 -16.81
CA GLY A 541 4.51 0.45 -15.36
C GLY A 541 5.57 1.24 -14.60
N ASP A 542 6.07 2.35 -15.15
CA ASP A 542 7.13 3.16 -14.53
C ASP A 542 6.63 4.30 -13.64
N GLY A 543 5.32 4.43 -13.43
CA GLY A 543 4.70 5.48 -12.60
C GLY A 543 4.39 6.78 -13.36
N CYS A 544 4.63 6.83 -14.68
CA CYS A 544 4.26 7.96 -15.51
C CYS A 544 2.89 7.77 -16.17
N ASN A 545 2.05 8.81 -16.18
CA ASN A 545 0.74 8.74 -16.85
C ASN A 545 0.87 8.94 -18.36
N ASP A 546 0.46 7.93 -19.14
CA ASP A 546 0.41 7.94 -20.62
C ASP A 546 -0.33 9.18 -21.18
N ASN A 547 -1.27 9.75 -20.43
CA ASN A 547 -2.06 10.92 -20.86
C ASN A 547 -1.35 12.25 -20.55
N GLY A 548 -0.04 12.29 -20.74
CA GLY A 548 0.73 13.51 -20.99
C GLY A 548 1.87 13.81 -20.04
N GLU A 549 2.07 12.99 -19.01
CA GLU A 549 3.25 13.06 -18.15
C GLU A 549 4.38 12.19 -18.70
N ASP A 550 4.01 10.97 -19.08
CA ASP A 550 4.88 10.10 -19.85
C ASP A 550 5.12 10.69 -21.24
N LEU A 551 6.35 10.55 -21.72
CA LEU A 551 6.80 10.99 -23.03
C LEU A 551 7.28 9.82 -23.91
N ASP A 552 7.30 8.60 -23.38
CA ASP A 552 7.80 7.36 -23.97
C ASP A 552 7.05 6.19 -23.32
N ASP A 553 5.76 6.03 -23.68
CA ASP A 553 4.76 5.16 -23.04
C ASP A 553 5.19 3.67 -22.93
N ASP A 554 6.13 3.18 -23.75
CA ASP A 554 6.64 1.80 -23.68
C ASP A 554 8.14 1.68 -23.33
N ASN A 555 8.77 2.81 -23.01
CA ASN A 555 10.17 2.97 -22.61
C ASN A 555 11.17 2.30 -23.57
N ASP A 556 10.90 2.35 -24.87
CA ASP A 556 11.78 1.80 -25.90
C ASP A 556 12.95 2.76 -26.28
N GLY A 557 12.88 4.02 -25.82
CA GLY A 557 13.85 5.08 -26.07
C GLY A 557 13.46 6.07 -27.17
N ILE A 558 12.28 5.94 -27.78
CA ILE A 558 11.71 6.82 -28.80
C ILE A 558 10.44 7.47 -28.28
N ASN A 559 10.49 8.78 -28.05
CA ASN A 559 9.33 9.52 -27.56
C ASN A 559 8.08 9.36 -28.46
N ASP A 560 6.89 9.32 -27.85
CA ASP A 560 5.59 9.08 -28.52
C ASP A 560 5.31 10.00 -29.71
N GLU A 561 5.84 11.23 -29.68
CA GLU A 561 5.66 12.18 -30.78
C GLU A 561 6.37 11.76 -32.08
N ASN A 562 7.38 10.89 -31.97
CA ASN A 562 8.17 10.33 -33.05
C ASN A 562 8.02 8.80 -33.18
N ASP A 563 7.23 8.17 -32.31
CA ASP A 563 6.96 6.74 -32.31
C ASP A 563 5.61 6.42 -33.01
N SER A 564 5.65 5.53 -34.00
CA SER A 564 4.47 5.01 -34.72
C SER A 564 3.74 3.91 -33.95
N CYS A 565 4.42 3.30 -32.98
CA CYS A 565 4.00 2.25 -32.09
C CYS A 565 4.15 2.66 -30.61
N SER A 566 3.70 3.86 -30.25
CA SER A 566 3.75 4.44 -28.89
C SER A 566 3.18 3.61 -27.73
N LYS A 567 2.76 2.37 -27.92
CA LYS A 567 2.40 1.39 -26.89
C LYS A 567 2.87 0.00 -27.33
N GLY A 568 4.11 -0.08 -27.75
CA GLY A 568 4.78 -1.26 -28.26
C GLY A 568 5.16 -2.21 -27.13
N PRO A 569 6.05 -3.17 -27.40
CA PRO A 569 6.42 -4.19 -26.43
C PRO A 569 7.26 -3.63 -25.28
N VAL A 570 6.69 -3.59 -24.07
CA VAL A 570 7.41 -3.20 -22.85
C VAL A 570 8.67 -4.04 -22.62
N GLY A 571 9.81 -3.38 -22.45
CA GLY A 571 11.13 -3.99 -22.21
C GLY A 571 11.93 -4.33 -23.47
N TRP A 572 11.40 -4.02 -24.65
CA TRP A 572 12.19 -3.90 -25.87
C TRP A 572 12.82 -2.49 -25.93
N ILE A 573 13.95 -2.34 -26.63
CA ILE A 573 14.65 -1.05 -26.76
C ILE A 573 14.98 -0.83 -28.22
N SER A 574 14.50 0.27 -28.80
CA SER A 574 14.79 0.65 -30.18
C SER A 574 16.29 0.80 -30.40
N ASN A 575 16.78 0.13 -31.44
CA ASN A 575 18.17 0.18 -31.85
C ASN A 575 18.28 -0.05 -33.36
N ILE A 576 19.43 0.33 -33.94
CA ILE A 576 19.61 0.32 -35.40
C ILE A 576 19.55 -1.08 -36.05
N GLU A 577 19.64 -2.15 -35.26
CA GLU A 577 19.61 -3.54 -35.73
C GLU A 577 18.18 -4.11 -35.67
N GLU A 578 17.35 -3.69 -34.72
CA GLU A 578 15.99 -4.20 -34.50
C GLU A 578 14.86 -3.21 -34.88
N ASP A 579 15.22 -1.96 -35.21
CA ASP A 579 14.34 -0.89 -35.68
C ASP A 579 15.09 -0.10 -36.77
N VAL A 580 15.05 -0.61 -37.99
CA VAL A 580 15.91 -0.14 -39.09
C VAL A 580 15.47 1.23 -39.59
N ASP A 581 14.18 1.55 -39.52
CA ASP A 581 13.65 2.86 -39.93
C ASP A 581 13.47 3.86 -38.77
N SER A 582 13.77 3.43 -37.54
CA SER A 582 13.76 4.25 -36.32
C SER A 582 12.41 4.90 -36.07
N ASP A 583 11.34 4.15 -36.32
CA ASP A 583 9.96 4.59 -36.15
C ASP A 583 9.33 4.19 -34.82
N GLY A 584 10.10 3.55 -33.92
CA GLY A 584 9.68 3.09 -32.59
C GLY A 584 8.88 1.78 -32.63
N CYS A 585 8.74 1.15 -33.80
CA CYS A 585 8.16 -0.17 -33.92
C CYS A 585 9.26 -1.23 -34.06
N ALA A 586 9.20 -2.27 -33.22
CA ALA A 586 10.05 -3.46 -33.42
C ALA A 586 9.83 -4.09 -34.80
N ASP A 587 10.90 -4.18 -35.60
CA ASP A 587 10.89 -4.87 -36.88
C ASP A 587 10.77 -6.39 -36.69
N VAL A 588 10.33 -7.11 -37.73
CA VAL A 588 10.04 -8.54 -37.65
C VAL A 588 11.32 -9.35 -37.86
N ASP A 589 11.60 -10.26 -36.93
CA ASP A 589 12.58 -11.35 -37.07
C ASP A 589 11.81 -12.67 -37.30
N THR A 590 11.77 -13.13 -38.55
CA THR A 590 10.96 -14.29 -38.97
C THR A 590 11.50 -15.63 -38.46
N ASP A 591 12.81 -15.80 -38.30
CA ASP A 591 13.43 -17.07 -37.94
C ASP A 591 14.04 -17.12 -36.54
N SER A 592 14.00 -15.98 -35.83
CA SER A 592 14.42 -15.81 -34.43
C SER A 592 15.90 -16.04 -34.21
N ASP A 593 16.75 -15.63 -35.15
CA ASP A 593 18.20 -15.75 -35.07
C ASP A 593 18.89 -14.55 -34.39
N GLY A 594 18.13 -13.47 -34.16
CA GLY A 594 18.61 -12.24 -33.52
C GLY A 594 18.84 -11.07 -34.48
N LEU A 595 18.47 -11.20 -35.77
CA LEU A 595 18.46 -10.12 -36.74
C LEU A 595 17.08 -10.03 -37.41
N VAL A 596 16.59 -8.81 -37.60
CA VAL A 596 15.31 -8.58 -38.27
C VAL A 596 15.42 -8.81 -39.77
N ASP A 597 14.32 -9.16 -40.43
CA ASP A 597 14.25 -9.53 -41.85
C ASP A 597 14.89 -8.49 -42.80
N GLN A 598 14.90 -7.22 -42.40
CA GLN A 598 15.49 -6.10 -43.15
C GLN A 598 17.02 -6.01 -43.03
N ALA A 599 17.59 -6.55 -41.95
CA ALA A 599 19.02 -6.58 -41.67
C ALA A 599 19.66 -7.95 -41.92
N ASP A 600 18.84 -9.00 -42.04
CA ASP A 600 19.24 -10.38 -42.24
C ASP A 600 19.47 -10.72 -43.73
N ASN A 601 20.65 -11.25 -44.06
CA ASN A 601 20.98 -11.76 -45.39
C ASN A 601 20.38 -13.16 -45.69
N CYS A 602 19.76 -13.80 -44.69
CA CYS A 602 18.95 -15.00 -44.79
C CYS A 602 17.65 -14.95 -43.94
N PRO A 603 16.66 -14.09 -44.28
CA PRO A 603 15.46 -13.76 -43.46
C PRO A 603 14.52 -14.90 -43.02
N SER A 604 14.84 -16.16 -43.30
CA SER A 604 14.04 -17.31 -42.93
C SER A 604 14.87 -18.53 -42.52
N VAL A 605 16.20 -18.38 -42.43
CA VAL A 605 17.16 -19.43 -42.07
C VAL A 605 18.16 -18.89 -41.05
N ILE A 606 17.99 -19.34 -39.80
CA ILE A 606 18.82 -18.97 -38.64
C ILE A 606 20.32 -18.94 -38.97
N ASN A 607 20.91 -17.74 -39.03
CA ASN A 607 22.33 -17.51 -39.31
C ASN A 607 22.89 -16.26 -38.58
N PRO A 608 23.01 -16.28 -37.24
CA PRO A 608 23.37 -15.09 -36.45
C PRO A 608 24.74 -14.47 -36.75
N ASN A 609 25.61 -15.17 -37.48
CA ASN A 609 26.93 -14.67 -37.86
C ASN A 609 26.90 -13.83 -39.14
N GLN A 610 25.82 -13.91 -39.93
CA GLN A 610 25.67 -13.22 -41.22
C GLN A 610 26.89 -13.45 -42.13
N ASP A 611 27.42 -14.68 -42.11
CA ASP A 611 28.51 -15.07 -43.00
C ASP A 611 27.98 -14.96 -44.45
N ASP A 612 28.75 -14.27 -45.29
CA ASP A 612 28.47 -13.98 -46.70
C ASP A 612 29.84 -14.01 -47.39
N ARG A 613 30.23 -15.19 -47.85
CA ARG A 613 31.60 -15.48 -48.26
C ARG A 613 31.94 -14.87 -49.62
N ASP A 614 30.99 -14.84 -50.54
CA ASP A 614 31.17 -14.30 -51.89
C ASP A 614 30.80 -12.80 -52.00
N LEU A 615 30.13 -12.25 -50.98
CA LEU A 615 29.69 -10.87 -50.83
C LEU A 615 28.60 -10.46 -51.83
N ASP A 616 27.72 -11.39 -52.24
CA ASP A 616 26.59 -11.11 -53.11
C ASP A 616 25.35 -10.57 -52.37
N GLY A 617 25.35 -10.69 -51.04
CA GLY A 617 24.30 -10.23 -50.13
C GLY A 617 23.29 -11.31 -49.72
N ILE A 618 23.48 -12.57 -50.13
CA ILE A 618 22.80 -13.75 -49.62
C ILE A 618 23.74 -14.42 -48.60
N GLY A 619 23.24 -14.82 -47.43
CA GLY A 619 24.09 -15.44 -46.44
C GLY A 619 24.42 -16.91 -46.75
N ASP A 620 25.61 -17.36 -46.34
CA ASP A 620 26.10 -18.73 -46.56
C ASP A 620 25.09 -19.82 -46.12
N ALA A 621 24.24 -19.53 -45.13
CA ALA A 621 23.27 -20.45 -44.58
C ALA A 621 22.07 -20.72 -45.50
N CYS A 622 21.74 -19.78 -46.37
CA CYS A 622 20.63 -19.87 -47.33
C CYS A 622 21.09 -19.70 -48.79
N ASP A 623 22.41 -19.68 -49.00
CA ASP A 623 23.03 -19.67 -50.32
C ASP A 623 23.19 -21.10 -50.86
N ASP A 624 22.84 -21.27 -52.13
CA ASP A 624 23.01 -22.54 -52.87
C ASP A 624 24.40 -22.62 -53.56
N ASP A 625 25.20 -21.54 -53.54
CA ASP A 625 26.53 -21.38 -54.15
C ASP A 625 27.41 -20.46 -53.26
N VAL A 626 27.92 -20.99 -52.15
CA VAL A 626 28.47 -20.19 -51.02
C VAL A 626 29.73 -19.40 -51.37
N ASP A 627 30.56 -19.84 -52.31
CA ASP A 627 31.75 -19.10 -52.73
C ASP A 627 31.61 -18.39 -54.10
N GLY A 628 30.46 -18.56 -54.76
CA GLY A 628 30.08 -17.81 -55.94
C GLY A 628 30.91 -18.15 -57.18
N ASP A 629 31.44 -19.37 -57.24
CA ASP A 629 32.27 -19.84 -58.36
C ASP A 629 31.42 -20.31 -59.57
N GLY A 630 30.11 -20.48 -59.36
CA GLY A 630 29.13 -20.87 -60.36
C GLY A 630 28.72 -22.35 -60.34
N ILE A 631 29.26 -23.16 -59.40
CA ILE A 631 28.87 -24.53 -59.12
C ILE A 631 28.04 -24.56 -57.83
N THR A 632 26.91 -25.25 -57.85
CA THR A 632 26.08 -25.33 -56.62
C THR A 632 26.76 -26.18 -55.57
N ASN A 633 26.61 -25.83 -54.29
CA ASN A 633 27.17 -26.53 -53.12
C ASN A 633 26.99 -28.07 -53.14
N SER A 634 25.96 -28.60 -53.81
CA SER A 634 25.71 -30.05 -53.89
C SER A 634 26.53 -30.78 -54.96
N ASP A 635 27.03 -30.06 -55.95
CA ASP A 635 27.78 -30.55 -57.09
C ASP A 635 29.26 -30.09 -57.03
N ASP A 636 29.67 -29.49 -55.91
CA ASP A 636 30.98 -28.89 -55.66
C ASP A 636 31.77 -29.70 -54.60
N GLU A 637 33.03 -30.05 -54.87
CA GLU A 637 33.95 -30.71 -53.93
C GLU A 637 34.64 -29.72 -52.98
N CYS A 638 34.61 -28.42 -53.31
CA CYS A 638 35.02 -27.28 -52.51
C CYS A 638 33.89 -26.25 -52.23
N PRO A 639 32.72 -26.61 -51.63
CA PRO A 639 31.55 -25.71 -51.42
C PRO A 639 31.76 -24.46 -50.54
N SER A 640 32.97 -24.24 -50.08
CA SER A 640 33.35 -23.07 -49.30
C SER A 640 34.82 -22.81 -49.59
N GLY A 641 35.16 -22.74 -50.88
CA GLY A 641 36.47 -22.48 -51.45
C GLY A 641 36.76 -20.99 -51.61
N GLU A 642 37.79 -20.63 -52.35
CA GLU A 642 38.15 -19.24 -52.62
C GLU A 642 37.01 -18.60 -53.42
N GLY A 643 36.41 -17.51 -52.96
CA GLY A 643 35.42 -16.81 -53.78
C GLY A 643 36.05 -15.94 -54.88
N ASN A 644 35.20 -15.35 -55.74
CA ASN A 644 35.58 -14.38 -56.80
C ASN A 644 36.39 -14.94 -57.98
N TRP A 645 36.17 -16.21 -58.34
CA TRP A 645 36.59 -16.77 -59.63
C TRP A 645 35.38 -17.45 -60.28
N GLN A 646 35.58 -18.12 -61.40
CA GLN A 646 34.51 -18.81 -62.09
C GLN A 646 35.04 -20.18 -62.48
N ALA A 647 34.32 -21.24 -62.13
CA ALA A 647 34.61 -22.60 -62.56
C ALA A 647 34.50 -22.68 -64.09
N ASP A 648 35.66 -22.75 -64.74
CA ASP A 648 35.80 -22.99 -66.17
C ASP A 648 37.05 -23.82 -66.43
N SER A 649 37.14 -24.39 -67.64
CA SER A 649 38.20 -25.32 -68.05
C SER A 649 39.63 -24.75 -68.05
N SER A 650 39.85 -23.54 -67.52
CA SER A 650 41.18 -22.93 -67.33
C SER A 650 41.54 -22.67 -65.88
N THR A 651 40.61 -22.86 -64.95
CA THR A 651 40.78 -22.66 -63.51
C THR A 651 40.21 -23.78 -62.65
N ASP A 652 39.44 -24.68 -63.26
CA ASP A 652 38.85 -25.90 -62.72
C ASP A 652 38.82 -26.90 -63.89
N HIS A 653 39.88 -27.71 -64.00
CA HIS A 653 40.13 -28.54 -65.19
C HIS A 653 39.24 -29.78 -65.23
N ASP A 654 38.97 -30.42 -64.10
CA ASP A 654 38.11 -31.59 -63.98
C ASP A 654 36.62 -31.26 -63.75
N SER A 655 36.30 -29.99 -63.47
CA SER A 655 34.96 -29.46 -63.22
C SER A 655 34.34 -29.94 -61.91
N ASP A 656 35.14 -30.12 -60.87
CA ASP A 656 34.67 -30.54 -59.54
C ASP A 656 34.35 -29.36 -58.58
N GLY A 657 34.60 -28.12 -59.00
CA GLY A 657 34.36 -26.90 -58.21
C GLY A 657 35.54 -26.49 -57.32
N CYS A 658 36.65 -27.24 -57.34
CA CYS A 658 37.89 -26.84 -56.70
C CYS A 658 38.80 -26.09 -57.67
N LYS A 659 39.42 -25.01 -57.18
CA LYS A 659 40.33 -24.22 -57.98
C LYS A 659 41.70 -24.89 -58.10
N ASP A 660 42.09 -25.29 -59.31
CA ASP A 660 43.38 -25.94 -59.66
C ASP A 660 44.57 -25.29 -58.93
N ALA A 661 44.64 -23.96 -58.98
CA ALA A 661 45.85 -23.23 -58.55
C ALA A 661 46.09 -23.24 -57.03
N SER A 662 45.10 -23.59 -56.20
CA SER A 662 45.16 -23.33 -54.76
C SER A 662 44.36 -24.27 -53.86
N GLU A 663 43.34 -24.95 -54.38
CA GLU A 663 42.38 -25.71 -53.59
C GLU A 663 42.28 -27.17 -54.02
N ASP A 664 42.49 -27.43 -55.30
CA ASP A 664 42.70 -28.76 -55.83
C ASP A 664 44.18 -29.15 -55.75
N SER A 665 44.45 -30.44 -55.66
CA SER A 665 45.80 -31.01 -55.69
C SER A 665 45.92 -32.21 -56.63
N ASP A 666 44.89 -32.46 -57.43
CA ASP A 666 44.72 -33.54 -58.39
C ASP A 666 43.85 -32.99 -59.53
N ASP A 667 44.38 -32.03 -60.29
CA ASP A 667 43.60 -31.12 -61.17
C ASP A 667 42.85 -31.85 -62.31
N ASP A 668 43.17 -33.11 -62.63
CA ASP A 668 42.42 -33.94 -63.60
C ASP A 668 41.69 -35.15 -62.98
N ASN A 669 41.85 -35.34 -61.66
CA ASN A 669 41.14 -36.26 -60.76
C ASN A 669 41.23 -37.74 -61.16
N ASP A 670 42.35 -38.07 -61.77
CA ASP A 670 42.73 -39.43 -62.13
C ASP A 670 43.16 -40.24 -60.87
N GLY A 671 43.47 -39.56 -59.76
CA GLY A 671 43.85 -40.16 -58.49
C GLY A 671 45.35 -40.10 -58.16
N VAL A 672 46.16 -39.41 -58.97
CA VAL A 672 47.56 -39.07 -58.71
C VAL A 672 47.64 -37.55 -58.48
N SER A 673 48.15 -37.13 -57.31
CA SER A 673 48.23 -35.69 -57.02
C SER A 673 49.22 -35.00 -57.97
N ASP A 674 49.00 -33.74 -58.34
CA ASP A 674 49.86 -32.95 -59.24
C ASP A 674 51.35 -32.98 -58.89
N SER A 675 51.66 -33.11 -57.59
CA SER A 675 53.06 -33.14 -57.12
C SER A 675 53.81 -34.43 -57.42
N LEU A 676 53.07 -35.48 -57.77
CA LEU A 676 53.51 -36.82 -58.14
C LEU A 676 53.05 -37.21 -59.55
N ASP A 677 52.34 -36.29 -60.22
CA ASP A 677 51.80 -36.46 -61.56
C ASP A 677 52.72 -35.75 -62.57
N ASP A 678 53.17 -36.44 -63.60
CA ASP A 678 53.99 -35.87 -64.68
C ASP A 678 53.12 -35.23 -65.79
N CYS A 679 51.81 -35.51 -65.78
CA CYS A 679 50.73 -34.91 -66.57
C CYS A 679 49.61 -34.26 -65.73
N PRO A 680 49.87 -33.30 -64.81
CA PRO A 680 48.86 -32.78 -63.87
C PRO A 680 47.58 -32.17 -64.46
N LEU A 681 47.54 -31.85 -65.76
CA LEU A 681 46.35 -31.33 -66.44
C LEU A 681 45.99 -32.25 -67.62
N GLY A 682 46.03 -33.55 -67.35
CA GLY A 682 45.88 -34.64 -68.31
C GLY A 682 44.44 -34.86 -68.74
N GLU A 683 44.15 -36.04 -69.31
CA GLU A 683 42.79 -36.40 -69.71
C GLU A 683 41.89 -36.56 -68.47
N THR A 684 40.73 -35.90 -68.43
CA THR A 684 39.80 -36.08 -67.30
C THR A 684 38.89 -37.30 -67.52
N GLY A 685 38.40 -37.88 -66.42
CA GLY A 685 37.37 -38.95 -66.46
C GLY A 685 37.91 -40.38 -66.63
N TRP A 686 39.20 -40.59 -66.37
CA TRP A 686 39.78 -41.91 -66.12
C TRP A 686 40.39 -41.93 -64.70
N LYS A 687 41.07 -43.02 -64.33
CA LYS A 687 41.83 -43.10 -63.09
C LYS A 687 43.11 -43.87 -63.31
N SER A 688 44.24 -43.38 -62.80
CA SER A 688 45.52 -44.08 -62.83
C SER A 688 45.38 -45.52 -62.34
N SER A 689 45.90 -46.44 -63.15
CA SER A 689 45.97 -47.85 -62.79
C SER A 689 47.05 -48.53 -63.63
N ALA A 690 47.69 -49.56 -63.06
CA ALA A 690 48.75 -50.36 -63.69
C ALA A 690 48.38 -51.07 -65.03
N ALA A 691 47.23 -50.77 -65.63
CA ALA A 691 46.83 -51.25 -66.95
C ALA A 691 46.65 -50.12 -67.99
N GLU A 692 46.58 -48.86 -67.56
CA GLU A 692 46.40 -47.67 -68.40
C GLU A 692 47.45 -46.58 -68.10
N ASP A 693 48.22 -46.74 -67.03
CA ASP A 693 49.36 -45.94 -66.55
C ASP A 693 50.36 -46.96 -65.95
N HIS A 694 51.37 -47.35 -66.74
CA HIS A 694 52.22 -48.51 -66.45
C HIS A 694 53.34 -48.20 -65.44
N ASP A 695 53.92 -47.01 -65.48
CA ASP A 695 54.94 -46.57 -64.53
C ASP A 695 54.36 -45.91 -63.26
N GLY A 696 53.09 -45.50 -63.32
CA GLY A 696 52.35 -44.91 -62.21
C GLY A 696 52.63 -43.43 -62.01
N ASP A 697 53.01 -42.71 -63.07
CA ASP A 697 53.37 -41.29 -63.03
C ASP A 697 52.18 -40.34 -63.25
N GLY A 698 50.96 -40.86 -63.43
CA GLY A 698 49.74 -40.06 -63.67
C GLY A 698 49.49 -39.71 -65.14
N CYS A 699 50.43 -40.01 -66.04
CA CYS A 699 50.21 -39.90 -67.47
C CYS A 699 49.57 -41.19 -68.03
N ARG A 700 48.47 -41.05 -68.79
CA ARG A 700 47.88 -42.20 -69.48
C ARG A 700 48.72 -42.67 -70.67
N ASP A 701 49.21 -43.92 -70.61
CA ASP A 701 50.02 -44.61 -71.65
C ASP A 701 49.54 -44.31 -73.09
N LEU A 702 48.22 -44.39 -73.32
CA LEU A 702 47.67 -44.35 -74.69
C LEU A 702 47.68 -42.94 -75.31
N THR A 703 47.60 -41.89 -74.48
CA THR A 703 47.12 -40.58 -74.92
C THR A 703 48.03 -39.41 -74.56
N GLU A 704 48.79 -39.52 -73.48
CA GLU A 704 49.57 -38.39 -72.95
C GLU A 704 50.95 -38.76 -72.43
N ASP A 705 51.19 -40.03 -72.11
CA ASP A 705 52.53 -40.55 -71.91
C ASP A 705 53.24 -40.81 -73.26
N PHE A 706 54.55 -40.61 -73.29
CA PHE A 706 55.41 -40.90 -74.43
C PHE A 706 56.59 -41.81 -74.07
N ASP A 707 56.67 -42.29 -72.83
CA ASP A 707 57.71 -43.15 -72.26
C ASP A 707 57.06 -44.07 -71.20
N ASP A 708 56.19 -45.00 -71.65
CA ASP A 708 55.24 -45.76 -70.81
C ASP A 708 55.88 -46.51 -69.61
N ASP A 709 57.20 -46.72 -69.59
CA ASP A 709 57.91 -47.39 -68.49
C ASP A 709 59.03 -46.56 -67.82
N GLU A 710 59.10 -45.25 -68.08
CA GLU A 710 60.07 -44.28 -67.52
C GLU A 710 61.55 -44.71 -67.64
N ASP A 711 61.92 -45.51 -68.64
CA ASP A 711 63.31 -45.98 -68.78
C ASP A 711 64.23 -44.93 -69.44
N GLY A 712 63.63 -43.88 -70.00
CA GLY A 712 64.28 -42.74 -70.64
C GLY A 712 64.40 -42.88 -72.16
N ILE A 713 63.74 -43.88 -72.77
CA ILE A 713 63.64 -44.09 -74.21
C ILE A 713 62.16 -43.99 -74.63
N LEU A 714 61.82 -42.92 -75.35
CA LEU A 714 60.45 -42.70 -75.84
C LEU A 714 59.89 -43.90 -76.62
N ASP A 715 58.60 -44.20 -76.49
CA ASP A 715 57.95 -45.39 -77.07
C ASP A 715 58.18 -45.55 -78.57
N VAL A 716 58.34 -44.45 -79.29
CA VAL A 716 58.57 -44.44 -80.74
C VAL A 716 59.93 -45.01 -81.15
N ASP A 717 60.89 -44.94 -80.24
CA ASP A 717 62.26 -45.40 -80.39
C ASP A 717 62.58 -46.60 -79.45
N ASP A 718 61.64 -46.96 -78.56
CA ASP A 718 61.70 -48.15 -77.70
C ASP A 718 61.02 -49.37 -78.34
N THR A 719 61.74 -50.49 -78.35
CA THR A 719 61.22 -51.77 -78.85
C THR A 719 60.37 -52.51 -77.81
N CYS A 720 60.46 -52.09 -76.54
CA CYS A 720 59.82 -52.67 -75.38
C CYS A 720 58.83 -51.77 -74.64
N GLN A 721 58.34 -50.70 -75.25
CA GLN A 721 57.34 -49.70 -74.78
C GLN A 721 56.81 -49.86 -73.33
N VAL A 722 56.12 -50.96 -73.01
CA VAL A 722 55.65 -51.30 -71.64
C VAL A 722 56.55 -52.36 -70.98
N GLY A 723 57.79 -51.99 -70.68
CA GLY A 723 58.84 -52.85 -70.18
C GLY A 723 58.98 -52.84 -68.66
N ALA A 724 60.22 -52.90 -68.17
CA ALA A 724 60.49 -52.92 -66.73
C ALA A 724 60.70 -51.49 -66.25
N THR A 725 59.81 -51.00 -65.37
CA THR A 725 59.79 -49.58 -65.02
C THR A 725 61.14 -49.04 -64.49
N GLY A 726 61.56 -47.92 -65.07
CA GLY A 726 62.78 -47.19 -64.79
C GLY A 726 64.01 -47.67 -65.57
N PRO A 727 65.06 -46.83 -65.68
CA PRO A 727 66.19 -47.05 -66.58
C PRO A 727 66.94 -48.35 -66.31
N ALA A 728 67.27 -49.08 -67.39
CA ALA A 728 68.04 -50.30 -67.32
C ALA A 728 69.40 -50.09 -66.58
N PRO A 729 69.77 -50.96 -65.62
CA PRO A 729 71.03 -50.82 -64.91
C PRO A 729 72.24 -50.86 -65.84
N LEU A 730 73.25 -50.00 -65.58
CA LEU A 730 74.45 -49.85 -66.42
C LEU A 730 75.00 -51.18 -66.99
N GLY A 731 74.88 -51.33 -68.30
CA GLY A 731 75.37 -52.49 -69.06
C GLY A 731 74.39 -53.67 -69.19
N GLN A 732 73.10 -53.44 -68.95
CA GLN A 732 71.99 -54.38 -69.18
C GLN A 732 71.01 -53.93 -70.27
N ASP A 733 71.38 -52.91 -71.04
CA ASP A 733 70.76 -52.53 -72.29
C ASP A 733 71.94 -52.11 -73.18
N ARG A 734 72.36 -53.00 -74.07
CA ARG A 734 73.64 -52.88 -74.78
C ARG A 734 73.54 -52.04 -76.03
N ASP A 735 72.51 -52.26 -76.81
CA ASP A 735 72.22 -51.58 -78.07
C ASP A 735 71.31 -50.38 -77.89
N ASN A 736 70.82 -50.15 -76.66
CA ASN A 736 70.18 -48.92 -76.21
C ASN A 736 68.81 -48.72 -76.86
N ASP A 737 68.05 -49.81 -76.97
CA ASP A 737 66.76 -49.88 -77.63
C ASP A 737 65.56 -49.89 -76.67
N GLY A 738 65.81 -49.68 -75.37
CA GLY A 738 64.81 -49.66 -74.27
C GLY A 738 64.45 -51.05 -73.73
N CYS A 739 64.94 -52.13 -74.35
CA CYS A 739 64.71 -53.47 -73.86
C CYS A 739 65.84 -53.93 -72.91
N ASN A 740 65.50 -54.36 -71.69
CA ASN A 740 66.50 -54.96 -70.81
C ASN A 740 67.03 -56.30 -71.37
N ASP A 741 68.35 -56.37 -71.61
CA ASP A 741 69.13 -57.52 -72.13
C ASP A 741 68.73 -58.88 -71.51
N PHE A 742 68.32 -58.90 -70.24
CA PHE A 742 68.09 -60.14 -69.48
C PHE A 742 66.63 -60.54 -69.34
N THR A 743 65.70 -59.58 -69.36
CA THR A 743 64.30 -59.78 -68.96
C THR A 743 63.33 -59.61 -70.11
N GLU A 744 63.52 -58.59 -70.93
CA GLU A 744 62.60 -58.23 -72.03
C GLU A 744 63.22 -58.42 -73.42
N ASP A 745 64.54 -58.25 -73.56
CA ASP A 745 65.19 -58.21 -74.87
C ASP A 745 65.35 -59.60 -75.51
N SER A 746 64.85 -59.72 -76.73
CA SER A 746 64.90 -60.94 -77.52
C SER A 746 65.95 -60.93 -78.63
N ASP A 747 66.65 -59.81 -78.87
CA ASP A 747 67.67 -59.56 -79.89
C ASP A 747 68.74 -58.56 -79.39
N LEU A 748 69.67 -59.06 -78.57
CA LEU A 748 70.70 -58.34 -77.78
C LEU A 748 71.67 -57.39 -78.52
N ASP A 749 71.63 -57.37 -79.84
CA ASP A 749 72.41 -56.45 -80.66
C ASP A 749 71.64 -55.93 -81.89
N ASN A 750 70.32 -56.11 -81.88
CA ASN A 750 69.35 -55.68 -82.88
C ASN A 750 69.78 -55.94 -84.33
N ASP A 751 70.38 -57.11 -84.56
CA ASP A 751 70.88 -57.50 -85.87
C ASP A 751 69.80 -58.20 -86.73
N GLY A 752 68.62 -58.44 -86.13
CA GLY A 752 67.46 -59.08 -86.72
C GLY A 752 67.45 -60.60 -86.56
N VAL A 753 68.40 -61.17 -85.82
CA VAL A 753 68.46 -62.60 -85.46
C VAL A 753 68.23 -62.77 -83.96
N PRO A 754 67.09 -63.37 -83.55
CA PRO A 754 66.79 -63.52 -82.12
C PRO A 754 67.93 -64.19 -81.35
N THR A 755 68.23 -63.67 -80.16
CA THR A 755 69.30 -64.10 -79.24
C THR A 755 69.41 -65.62 -79.08
N THR A 756 68.27 -66.34 -79.08
CA THR A 756 68.24 -67.80 -78.93
C THR A 756 68.74 -68.59 -80.14
N LEU A 757 68.77 -67.96 -81.32
CA LEU A 757 69.19 -68.51 -82.60
C LEU A 757 70.48 -67.90 -83.11
N ASP A 758 70.97 -66.84 -82.48
CA ASP A 758 72.21 -66.20 -82.86
C ASP A 758 73.44 -66.89 -82.23
N SER A 759 74.44 -67.12 -83.07
CA SER A 759 75.73 -67.67 -82.67
C SER A 759 76.64 -66.63 -82.02
N CYS A 760 76.37 -65.33 -82.19
CA CYS A 760 77.14 -64.25 -81.61
C CYS A 760 76.25 -63.13 -81.03
N PRO A 761 75.38 -63.43 -80.06
CA PRO A 761 74.23 -62.60 -79.63
C PRO A 761 74.61 -61.36 -78.80
N ARG A 762 75.78 -60.78 -79.04
CA ARG A 762 76.30 -59.59 -78.34
C ARG A 762 77.24 -58.80 -79.26
N THR A 763 77.23 -59.07 -80.56
CA THR A 763 78.09 -58.44 -81.54
C THR A 763 77.23 -58.01 -82.74
N PRO A 764 77.15 -56.70 -83.03
CA PRO A 764 76.35 -56.20 -84.15
C PRO A 764 76.70 -56.91 -85.47
N ALA A 765 75.71 -57.16 -86.33
CA ALA A 765 75.91 -57.82 -87.63
C ALA A 765 77.15 -57.28 -88.38
N ASP A 766 78.17 -58.14 -88.52
CA ASP A 766 79.33 -57.90 -89.38
C ASP A 766 78.83 -57.66 -90.83
N THR A 767 79.15 -56.50 -91.40
CA THR A 767 79.01 -56.26 -92.85
C THR A 767 79.74 -57.29 -93.70
#